data_AF-A0A858RNH8-F1
#
_entry.id   AF-A0A858RNH8-F1
#
_cell.length_a   1.000
_cell.length_b   1.000
_cell.length_c   1.000
_cell.angle_alpha   90.00
_cell.angle_beta   90.00
_cell.angle_gamma   90.00
#
_symmetry.space_group_name_H-M   'P 1'
#
loop_
_entity.id
_entity.type
_entity.pdbx_description
1 polymer ?
#
loop_
_entity_poly.entity_id
_entity_poly.type
_entity_poly.pdbx_seq_one_letter_code
_entity_poly.pdbx_strand_id
1 'polypeptide(L)'
;MHALRLSILLPLAALGAVLAKPLVAPKPEARRLEVLFFGAPTAAHAAHDPVTRYRSIKKHLGVEGIDFTYTEDPAEALNADTLKKYDALLMYGNWDQNGPMPAGQLKALTEYVNNGGAFLPIHCASACYGGSPEFIKLVGGRFKSHTTGVFKVTNVNKSHPIMKGYDGFEAWDETYEHDNQGDDRVILEKRDQEPWSWVREQGKGRVFYTAAGHDHRVWDLNEFNDFIKRGIFWSVGPEKYRLLQNLKLPKLEEEKVELPGYLKRELITKAQKPISPEESMKLAQVPVGFELALFASEPDIVNPIFVNWDHKGRAFVIQTVDYPNNLHEGNIGNDKIIIAEDKDNDGRADKFTTFADKLSIPTSLVFANGGVICTNGSDMLFLKDTNGDDKADVREVLFTGFNMGDTHAGVSNLRYGHDGWIYATIGYSGFKGTVGGVQHQFNQGVFRFKPDGSKLEYLQPTTNNTWGLGTTSDFDIMGSTANGNPSFYLTHPKADYDAAGLQTPRTPRADSNPIFNPSSMDIRQVDQFDRYTAGAGHAFYTAERFPEAWREKTAFVTEGTGKLAGVFEVSREGAGFKSVQSNNNIYNSADAWSGPVCAEVGPDGAVWMCDWYNLIIQHNPTPSKGSSGLDARNGKGNAYETPLRDTKFGRIYRIYPGGSPDDSNPGLDPEKPATLLAGLNHPNLFWRLHAQRLLIESGNKVFAPKLTEVAAGGDRAAAHAIYALAGLNALEPSTISQALASKVRAVRRAGIICGTPQQLKEGLIVDGKFQIEDARDLADAMVAISRGPVDVEVGKALFALITANESKISQDTPLKDGWQIAANRQAPGVLAAAVAAGFGGSQAAAEMPNLMPNPDFSDVAGGKPANWTDLRFYVGDRDGVKLTASPDGREGSMALSISSAKNSDCGAAVTVKVKQRTRYRLSAWIKTQDLKPAGDGPGALLNVHGGERTQGVKGTKDWTQVSTDVETGDRSELLVHCLFGGYGGATGTAWYDDISLTEIAGGSGLAGMLDQVAARFSTTGDAAAKQALADEIGKSEGGFAKKLLAQLNTKPAAPAPTKDKKNKPDSAVHERGAAIYGLTCIACHGPDGKGVAGAFPPLDGSDWLVEDPSVAIRIIVHGLQGPVKVSGQEFTNVMPPLIDLDDQKVSDVLTYVRQSWSNDLPAVTPAQVKDIRTKFKDRTTPWTAKELGH
;
A
#
# COMPACT_ATOMS: atom_id res chain seq x y z
N MET A 1 37.59 43.32 -60.81
CA MET A 1 38.05 42.01 -60.30
C MET A 1 36.95 41.42 -59.45
N HIS A 2 35.95 40.88 -60.13
CA HIS A 2 35.01 39.89 -59.64
C HIS A 2 35.62 38.51 -59.90
N ALA A 3 35.16 37.52 -59.14
CA ALA A 3 35.45 36.08 -59.25
C ALA A 3 36.62 35.53 -58.39
N LEU A 4 36.36 34.36 -57.82
CA LEU A 4 37.18 33.50 -56.95
C LEU A 4 37.25 33.87 -55.46
N ARG A 5 36.22 33.47 -54.71
CA ARG A 5 36.34 32.78 -53.40
C ARG A 5 34.95 32.27 -52.98
N LEU A 6 34.44 31.30 -53.74
CA LEU A 6 33.16 30.65 -53.50
C LEU A 6 33.29 29.16 -53.81
N SER A 7 34.21 28.44 -53.15
CA SER A 7 34.42 27.00 -53.41
C SER A 7 35.06 26.17 -52.29
N ILE A 8 35.06 26.58 -51.00
CA ILE A 8 35.64 25.72 -49.91
C ILE A 8 34.78 25.63 -48.63
N LEU A 9 33.62 26.29 -48.53
CA LEU A 9 32.80 26.24 -47.30
C LEU A 9 31.57 25.30 -47.38
N LEU A 10 31.54 24.35 -48.31
CA LEU A 10 30.40 23.44 -48.50
C LEU A 10 30.59 21.94 -48.17
N PRO A 11 31.71 21.46 -47.58
CA PRO A 11 31.72 20.12 -46.99
C PRO A 11 31.87 20.07 -45.45
N LEU A 12 31.89 21.20 -44.73
CA LEU A 12 31.98 21.20 -43.25
C LEU A 12 30.64 21.45 -42.54
N ALA A 13 29.62 21.97 -43.21
CA ALA A 13 28.25 22.05 -42.68
C ALA A 13 27.45 20.74 -42.88
N ALA A 14 27.95 19.82 -43.72
CA ALA A 14 27.31 18.52 -43.98
C ALA A 14 27.80 17.39 -43.06
N LEU A 15 28.84 17.61 -42.24
CA LEU A 15 29.28 16.63 -41.24
C LEU A 15 28.69 16.88 -39.83
N GLY A 16 28.17 18.08 -39.55
CA GLY A 16 27.51 18.40 -38.26
C GLY A 16 26.04 17.96 -38.17
N ALA A 17 25.39 17.65 -39.29
CA ALA A 17 23.98 17.25 -39.34
C ALA A 17 23.76 15.72 -39.41
N VAL A 18 24.83 14.92 -39.30
CA VAL A 18 24.76 13.44 -39.31
C VAL A 18 24.94 12.84 -37.91
N LEU A 19 25.14 13.66 -36.88
CA LEU A 19 25.41 13.20 -35.50
C LEU A 19 24.33 13.57 -34.46
N ALA A 20 23.23 14.20 -34.85
CA ALA A 20 22.02 14.28 -34.05
C ALA A 20 20.93 13.41 -34.72
N LYS A 21 21.20 12.10 -34.79
CA LYS A 21 20.09 11.15 -34.85
C LYS A 21 19.74 10.87 -33.41
N PRO A 22 18.47 11.01 -33.00
CA PRO A 22 18.10 10.64 -31.66
C PRO A 22 18.46 9.14 -31.51
N LEU A 23 18.94 8.76 -30.32
CA LEU A 23 19.05 7.35 -29.94
C LEU A 23 17.62 6.80 -29.80
N VAL A 24 16.94 6.67 -30.94
CA VAL A 24 15.60 6.14 -31.12
C VAL A 24 15.76 4.68 -31.50
N ALA A 25 15.26 3.84 -30.61
CA ALA A 25 15.00 2.43 -30.80
C ALA A 25 16.23 1.56 -31.15
N PRO A 26 16.18 0.25 -30.88
CA PRO A 26 16.93 -0.68 -31.69
C PRO A 26 16.58 -0.41 -33.16
N LYS A 27 17.57 -0.05 -33.98
CA LYS A 27 17.33 0.22 -35.41
C LYS A 27 16.58 -0.99 -36.03
N PRO A 28 15.74 -0.85 -37.06
CA PRO A 28 15.05 -2.00 -37.68
C PRO A 28 16.00 -3.18 -38.03
N GLU A 29 17.26 -2.86 -38.31
CA GLU A 29 18.34 -3.82 -38.56
C GLU A 29 19.00 -4.48 -37.34
N ALA A 30 18.65 -4.10 -36.11
CA ALA A 30 19.22 -4.56 -34.84
C ALA A 30 18.20 -4.46 -33.69
N ARG A 31 17.61 -5.58 -33.23
CA ARG A 31 16.55 -5.59 -32.20
C ARG A 31 16.48 -6.89 -31.41
N ARG A 32 15.80 -6.86 -30.26
CA ARG A 32 15.44 -8.04 -29.45
C ARG A 32 14.41 -8.91 -30.19
N LEU A 33 14.28 -10.18 -29.80
CA LEU A 33 13.29 -11.10 -30.35
C LEU A 33 11.98 -11.00 -29.57
N GLU A 34 10.87 -10.93 -30.29
CA GLU A 34 9.53 -10.85 -29.69
C GLU A 34 8.86 -12.22 -29.70
N VAL A 35 8.54 -12.76 -28.51
CA VAL A 35 7.92 -14.08 -28.35
C VAL A 35 6.57 -13.94 -27.65
N LEU A 36 5.50 -14.39 -28.31
CA LEU A 36 4.19 -14.53 -27.71
C LEU A 36 4.12 -15.87 -26.97
N PHE A 37 4.02 -15.81 -25.64
CA PHE A 37 3.73 -16.97 -24.80
C PHE A 37 2.21 -17.11 -24.67
N PHE A 38 1.65 -18.09 -25.36
CA PHE A 38 0.23 -18.42 -25.31
C PHE A 38 -0.01 -19.58 -24.33
N GLY A 39 -0.50 -19.23 -23.15
CA GLY A 39 -0.76 -20.14 -22.03
C GLY A 39 -2.23 -20.51 -21.88
N ALA A 40 -2.57 -21.74 -21.50
CA ALA A 40 -3.93 -22.04 -21.04
C ALA A 40 -4.20 -21.47 -19.62
N PRO A 41 -5.43 -21.06 -19.28
CA PRO A 41 -5.73 -20.60 -17.93
C PRO A 41 -5.36 -21.64 -16.87
N THR A 42 -4.57 -21.26 -15.86
CA THR A 42 -4.15 -22.17 -14.77
C THR A 42 -5.35 -22.85 -14.09
N ALA A 43 -6.48 -22.15 -13.98
CA ALA A 43 -7.73 -22.69 -13.42
C ALA A 43 -8.29 -23.90 -14.19
N ALA A 44 -8.00 -24.03 -15.49
CA ALA A 44 -8.46 -25.17 -16.29
C ALA A 44 -7.65 -26.44 -16.00
N HIS A 45 -6.35 -26.32 -15.74
CA HIS A 45 -5.44 -27.44 -15.46
C HIS A 45 -4.28 -27.02 -14.57
N ALA A 46 -4.50 -27.00 -13.26
CA ALA A 46 -3.54 -26.50 -12.25
C ALA A 46 -2.16 -27.19 -12.29
N ALA A 47 -2.06 -28.42 -12.81
CA ALA A 47 -0.80 -29.15 -12.93
C ALA A 47 0.20 -28.54 -13.94
N HIS A 48 -0.29 -27.81 -14.97
CA HIS A 48 0.57 -27.22 -16.00
C HIS A 48 0.99 -25.77 -15.69
N ASP A 49 0.19 -25.01 -14.94
CA ASP A 49 0.46 -23.62 -14.51
C ASP A 49 1.32 -22.72 -15.45
N PRO A 50 0.77 -22.31 -16.62
CA PRO A 50 1.52 -21.57 -17.63
C PRO A 50 2.08 -20.22 -17.18
N VAL A 51 1.43 -19.53 -16.23
CA VAL A 51 1.90 -18.24 -15.71
C VAL A 51 3.23 -18.41 -14.97
N THR A 52 3.37 -19.46 -14.16
CA THR A 52 4.63 -19.76 -13.48
C THR A 52 5.72 -20.15 -14.48
N ARG A 53 5.38 -20.84 -15.59
CA ARG A 53 6.35 -21.19 -16.64
C ARG A 53 6.80 -19.96 -17.43
N TYR A 54 5.86 -19.09 -17.80
CA TYR A 54 6.12 -17.78 -18.38
C TYR A 54 7.08 -16.97 -17.51
N ARG A 55 6.79 -16.86 -16.20
CA ARG A 55 7.67 -16.19 -15.25
C ARG A 55 9.07 -16.80 -15.27
N SER A 56 9.18 -18.13 -15.18
CA SER A 56 10.47 -18.80 -15.08
C SER A 56 11.32 -18.64 -16.34
N ILE A 57 10.74 -18.79 -17.54
CA ILE A 57 11.53 -18.64 -18.77
C ILE A 57 11.90 -17.18 -19.05
N LYS A 58 11.01 -16.24 -18.71
CA LYS A 58 11.23 -14.79 -18.90
C LYS A 58 12.43 -14.28 -18.10
N LYS A 59 12.55 -14.65 -16.83
CA LYS A 59 13.68 -14.25 -15.96
C LYS A 59 15.02 -14.79 -16.47
N HIS A 60 15.06 -16.01 -17.02
CA HIS A 60 16.30 -16.64 -17.48
C HIS A 60 16.76 -16.10 -18.84
N LEU A 61 15.82 -15.83 -19.75
CA LEU A 61 16.15 -15.49 -21.13
C LEU A 61 16.12 -13.98 -21.44
N GLY A 62 15.74 -13.13 -20.48
CA GLY A 62 15.76 -11.68 -20.64
C GLY A 62 17.14 -11.12 -21.00
N VAL A 63 18.22 -11.67 -20.39
CA VAL A 63 19.62 -11.30 -20.70
C VAL A 63 20.08 -11.77 -22.09
N GLU A 64 19.34 -12.68 -22.72
CA GLU A 64 19.65 -13.28 -24.03
C GLU A 64 18.96 -12.55 -25.19
N GLY A 65 18.27 -11.43 -24.90
CA GLY A 65 17.59 -10.63 -25.92
C GLY A 65 16.26 -11.19 -26.39
N ILE A 66 15.59 -11.96 -25.53
CA ILE A 66 14.27 -12.55 -25.81
C ILE A 66 13.23 -11.90 -24.90
N ASP A 67 12.25 -11.25 -25.53
CA ASP A 67 11.15 -10.58 -24.86
C ASP A 67 9.90 -11.45 -24.93
N PHE A 68 9.32 -11.75 -23.76
CA PHE A 68 8.12 -12.57 -23.66
C PHE A 68 6.91 -11.70 -23.31
N THR A 69 5.87 -11.80 -24.14
CA THR A 69 4.53 -11.27 -23.86
C THR A 69 3.58 -12.43 -23.61
N TYR A 70 2.77 -12.36 -22.55
CA TYR A 70 1.83 -13.42 -22.17
C TYR A 70 0.40 -13.07 -22.59
N THR A 71 -0.33 -14.07 -23.08
CA THR A 71 -1.79 -14.04 -23.18
C THR A 71 -2.37 -15.43 -22.92
N GLU A 72 -3.59 -15.46 -22.41
CA GLU A 72 -4.39 -16.68 -22.26
C GLU A 72 -5.62 -16.72 -23.18
N ASP A 73 -5.85 -15.67 -23.99
CA ASP A 73 -6.99 -15.61 -24.90
C ASP A 73 -6.63 -16.21 -26.28
N PRO A 74 -7.23 -17.34 -26.69
CA PRO A 74 -7.00 -17.91 -28.01
C PRO A 74 -7.40 -16.97 -29.16
N ALA A 75 -8.42 -16.12 -28.97
CA ALA A 75 -8.87 -15.18 -29.97
C ALA A 75 -7.89 -14.01 -30.15
N GLU A 76 -7.15 -13.64 -29.10
CA GLU A 76 -6.04 -12.69 -29.18
C GLU A 76 -4.79 -13.36 -29.77
N ALA A 77 -4.40 -14.52 -29.23
CA ALA A 77 -3.15 -15.19 -29.54
C ALA A 77 -3.10 -15.71 -30.99
N LEU A 78 -4.21 -16.29 -31.46
CA LEU A 78 -4.31 -16.93 -32.78
C LEU A 78 -5.03 -16.00 -33.77
N ASN A 79 -4.68 -14.72 -33.72
CA ASN A 79 -5.14 -13.69 -34.64
C ASN A 79 -3.99 -13.25 -35.56
N ALA A 80 -4.26 -13.08 -36.85
CA ALA A 80 -3.24 -12.69 -37.83
C ALA A 80 -2.58 -11.33 -37.50
N ASP A 81 -3.35 -10.35 -37.00
CA ASP A 81 -2.85 -9.03 -36.63
C ASP A 81 -2.03 -9.03 -35.34
N THR A 82 -2.27 -10.00 -34.45
CA THR A 82 -1.44 -10.23 -33.27
C THR A 82 -0.17 -10.95 -33.67
N LEU A 83 -0.28 -12.11 -34.33
CA LEU A 83 0.85 -12.97 -34.69
C LEU A 83 1.91 -12.24 -35.53
N LYS A 84 1.51 -11.34 -36.43
CA LYS A 84 2.47 -10.56 -37.25
C LYS A 84 3.40 -9.66 -36.43
N LYS A 85 3.08 -9.38 -35.16
CA LYS A 85 3.90 -8.57 -34.25
C LYS A 85 5.02 -9.38 -33.60
N TYR A 86 4.96 -10.72 -33.65
CA TYR A 86 5.88 -11.59 -32.94
C TYR A 86 6.74 -12.44 -33.88
N ASP A 87 7.99 -12.64 -33.49
CA ASP A 87 8.93 -13.50 -34.21
C ASP A 87 8.61 -14.98 -34.02
N ALA A 88 8.07 -15.32 -32.85
CA ALA A 88 7.67 -16.65 -32.46
C ALA A 88 6.39 -16.70 -31.62
N LEU A 89 5.62 -17.77 -31.80
CA LEU A 89 4.55 -18.21 -30.91
C LEU A 89 5.02 -19.42 -30.10
N LEU A 90 5.14 -19.29 -28.78
CA LEU A 90 5.35 -20.39 -27.85
C LEU A 90 4.00 -20.77 -27.25
N MET A 91 3.55 -22.00 -27.48
CA MET A 91 2.26 -22.49 -27.00
C MET A 91 2.48 -23.50 -25.87
N TYR A 92 1.83 -23.28 -24.74
CA TYR A 92 1.93 -24.15 -23.58
C TYR A 92 0.60 -24.18 -22.80
N GLY A 93 -0.15 -25.26 -22.94
CA GLY A 93 -1.45 -25.42 -22.30
C GLY A 93 -2.26 -26.54 -22.93
N ASN A 94 -3.44 -26.80 -22.37
CA ASN A 94 -4.39 -27.79 -22.88
C ASN A 94 -5.64 -27.06 -23.40
N TRP A 95 -5.78 -27.01 -24.72
CA TRP A 95 -6.91 -26.40 -25.41
C TRP A 95 -7.65 -27.48 -26.20
N ASP A 96 -8.93 -27.67 -25.89
CA ASP A 96 -9.87 -28.53 -26.60
C ASP A 96 -9.24 -29.86 -27.10
N GLN A 97 -8.75 -30.68 -26.17
CA GLN A 97 -7.82 -31.77 -26.48
C GLN A 97 -8.32 -32.76 -27.56
N ASN A 98 -9.63 -33.01 -27.60
CA ASN A 98 -10.25 -33.93 -28.56
C ASN A 98 -11.05 -33.21 -29.66
N GLY A 99 -11.29 -31.91 -29.53
CA GLY A 99 -12.07 -31.15 -30.49
C GLY A 99 -11.21 -30.51 -31.59
N PRO A 100 -11.85 -29.88 -32.60
CA PRO A 100 -11.15 -29.19 -33.66
C PRO A 100 -10.76 -27.76 -33.23
N MET A 101 -9.58 -27.30 -33.65
CA MET A 101 -9.23 -25.89 -33.60
C MET A 101 -10.23 -25.08 -34.45
N PRO A 102 -10.72 -23.92 -33.96
CA PRO A 102 -11.56 -23.03 -34.76
C PRO A 102 -10.90 -22.67 -36.10
N ALA A 103 -11.64 -22.80 -37.21
CA ALA A 103 -11.08 -22.70 -38.56
C ALA A 103 -10.32 -21.37 -38.82
N GLY A 104 -10.80 -20.25 -38.28
CA GLY A 104 -10.12 -18.95 -38.38
C GLY A 104 -8.78 -18.91 -37.65
N GLN A 105 -8.70 -19.51 -36.45
CA GLN A 105 -7.49 -19.59 -35.65
C GLN A 105 -6.47 -20.55 -36.28
N LEU A 106 -6.92 -21.71 -36.77
CA LEU A 106 -6.08 -22.66 -37.49
C LEU A 106 -5.48 -22.02 -38.74
N LYS A 107 -6.31 -21.32 -39.53
CA LYS A 107 -5.84 -20.58 -40.70
C LYS A 107 -4.79 -19.53 -40.33
N ALA A 108 -5.04 -18.71 -39.30
CA ALA A 108 -4.11 -17.69 -38.85
C ALA A 108 -2.76 -18.27 -38.42
N LEU A 109 -2.78 -19.37 -37.65
CA LEU A 109 -1.57 -20.07 -37.22
C LEU A 109 -0.82 -20.68 -38.41
N THR A 110 -1.49 -21.44 -39.28
CA THR A 110 -0.86 -22.08 -40.43
C THR A 110 -0.29 -21.03 -41.39
N GLU A 111 -1.00 -19.95 -41.68
CA GLU A 111 -0.51 -18.87 -42.54
C GLU A 111 0.68 -18.14 -41.90
N TYR A 112 0.64 -17.88 -40.59
CA TYR A 112 1.77 -17.31 -39.86
C TYR A 112 3.03 -18.16 -40.01
N VAL A 113 2.95 -19.47 -39.76
CA VAL A 113 4.10 -20.37 -39.89
C VAL A 113 4.54 -20.49 -41.33
N ASN A 114 3.63 -20.70 -42.28
CA ASN A 114 3.96 -20.79 -43.71
C ASN A 114 4.72 -19.55 -44.23
N ASN A 115 4.45 -18.39 -43.64
CA ASN A 115 5.08 -17.12 -44.02
C ASN A 115 6.37 -16.80 -43.23
N GLY A 116 6.90 -17.71 -42.42
CA GLY A 116 8.17 -17.52 -41.71
C GLY A 116 8.03 -17.19 -40.22
N GLY A 117 6.83 -17.33 -39.66
CA GLY A 117 6.61 -17.35 -38.21
C GLY A 117 7.20 -18.61 -37.57
N ALA A 118 7.76 -18.47 -36.37
CA ALA A 118 8.25 -19.60 -35.59
C ALA A 118 7.14 -20.14 -34.69
N PHE A 119 6.97 -21.47 -34.63
CA PHE A 119 5.99 -22.09 -33.74
C PHE A 119 6.68 -23.08 -32.80
N LEU A 120 6.50 -22.87 -31.50
CA LEU A 120 7.13 -23.65 -30.44
C LEU A 120 6.05 -24.25 -29.53
N PRO A 121 5.38 -25.34 -29.95
CA PRO A 121 4.55 -26.12 -29.05
C PRO A 121 5.43 -26.82 -28.00
N ILE A 122 5.14 -26.62 -26.72
CA ILE A 122 5.88 -27.22 -25.62
C ILE A 122 4.98 -28.19 -24.87
N HIS A 123 5.48 -29.40 -24.62
CA HIS A 123 4.89 -30.41 -23.75
C HIS A 123 3.41 -30.71 -24.07
N CYS A 124 2.49 -30.16 -23.28
CA CYS A 124 1.05 -30.39 -23.36
C CYS A 124 0.40 -29.80 -24.61
N ALA A 125 1.09 -28.91 -25.33
CA ALA A 125 0.61 -28.39 -26.61
C ALA A 125 0.34 -29.50 -27.66
N SER A 126 1.01 -30.66 -27.57
CA SER A 126 0.74 -31.81 -28.44
C SER A 126 -0.58 -32.54 -28.14
N ALA A 127 -1.20 -32.24 -27.00
CA ALA A 127 -2.52 -32.74 -26.64
C ALA A 127 -3.65 -31.81 -27.09
N CYS A 128 -3.35 -30.64 -27.65
CA CYS A 128 -4.37 -29.69 -28.08
C CYS A 128 -5.00 -30.07 -29.43
N TYR A 129 -6.28 -29.75 -29.59
CA TYR A 129 -6.99 -29.80 -30.87
C TYR A 129 -6.85 -31.12 -31.65
N GLY A 130 -6.98 -32.26 -30.97
CA GLY A 130 -6.83 -33.60 -31.54
C GLY A 130 -7.81 -33.94 -32.67
N GLY A 131 -8.86 -33.12 -32.86
CA GLY A 131 -9.79 -33.18 -33.99
C GLY A 131 -9.32 -32.43 -35.26
N SER A 132 -8.14 -31.80 -35.23
CA SER A 132 -7.58 -31.03 -36.36
C SER A 132 -6.31 -31.68 -36.93
N PRO A 133 -6.43 -32.51 -38.00
CA PRO A 133 -5.27 -33.17 -38.62
C PRO A 133 -4.17 -32.20 -39.08
N GLU A 134 -4.54 -31.00 -39.50
CA GLU A 134 -3.60 -29.96 -39.91
C GLU A 134 -2.77 -29.44 -38.73
N PHE A 135 -3.38 -29.23 -37.56
CA PHE A 135 -2.69 -28.84 -36.34
C PHE A 135 -1.76 -29.96 -35.84
N ILE A 136 -2.24 -31.21 -35.82
CA ILE A 136 -1.42 -32.38 -35.46
C ILE A 136 -0.21 -32.48 -36.40
N LYS A 137 -0.44 -32.32 -37.71
CA LYS A 137 0.63 -32.28 -38.70
C LYS A 137 1.57 -31.11 -38.47
N LEU A 138 1.11 -29.96 -37.96
CA LEU A 138 1.94 -28.80 -37.66
C LEU A 138 2.79 -28.98 -36.38
N VAL A 139 2.30 -29.69 -35.36
CA VAL A 139 3.07 -30.04 -34.15
C VAL A 139 4.06 -31.18 -34.45
N GLY A 140 3.61 -32.20 -35.19
CA GLY A 140 4.43 -33.30 -35.73
C GLY A 140 4.26 -34.62 -34.97
N GLY A 141 3.43 -34.59 -33.94
CA GLY A 141 3.01 -35.75 -33.18
C GLY A 141 1.84 -35.32 -32.31
N ARG A 142 0.98 -36.26 -31.97
CA ARG A 142 -0.14 -36.03 -31.06
C ARG A 142 0.12 -36.81 -29.78
N PHE A 143 -0.13 -36.18 -28.64
CA PHE A 143 -0.12 -36.86 -27.35
C PHE A 143 -1.06 -38.08 -27.38
N LYS A 144 -0.58 -39.19 -26.82
CA LYS A 144 -1.34 -40.45 -26.71
C LYS A 144 -1.56 -40.84 -25.25
N SER A 145 -0.49 -40.87 -24.46
CA SER A 145 -0.50 -41.29 -23.06
C SER A 145 0.73 -40.77 -22.33
N HIS A 146 0.73 -40.82 -21.00
CA HIS A 146 1.90 -40.49 -20.21
C HIS A 146 2.02 -41.42 -18.99
N THR A 147 3.23 -41.46 -18.44
CA THR A 147 3.50 -41.87 -17.06
C THR A 147 4.21 -40.71 -16.33
N THR A 148 4.79 -40.95 -15.16
CA THR A 148 5.67 -39.99 -14.50
C THR A 148 6.94 -40.67 -14.02
N GLY A 149 8.04 -39.92 -13.97
CA GLY A 149 9.29 -40.45 -13.46
C GLY A 149 10.48 -39.56 -13.74
N VAL A 150 11.62 -39.91 -13.15
CA VAL A 150 12.92 -39.35 -13.53
C VAL A 150 13.36 -40.01 -14.82
N PHE A 151 13.73 -39.21 -15.81
CA PHE A 151 14.28 -39.70 -17.06
C PHE A 151 15.43 -38.80 -17.52
N LYS A 152 16.29 -39.38 -18.34
CA LYS A 152 17.38 -38.69 -19.01
C LYS A 152 17.16 -38.74 -20.52
N VAL A 153 17.23 -37.60 -21.17
CA VAL A 153 17.15 -37.51 -22.63
C VAL A 153 18.48 -37.92 -23.28
N THR A 154 18.40 -38.58 -24.43
CA THR A 154 19.56 -38.96 -25.25
C THR A 154 19.57 -38.15 -26.54
N ASN A 155 20.66 -37.41 -26.78
CA ASN A 155 20.86 -36.60 -27.98
C ASN A 155 21.19 -37.50 -29.17
N VAL A 156 20.28 -37.60 -30.14
CA VAL A 156 20.41 -38.49 -31.30
C VAL A 156 20.88 -37.77 -32.57
N ASN A 157 20.76 -36.44 -32.62
CA ASN A 157 21.29 -35.64 -33.73
C ASN A 157 22.26 -34.55 -33.24
N LYS A 158 23.44 -34.97 -32.80
CA LYS A 158 24.50 -34.07 -32.27
C LYS A 158 25.03 -33.05 -33.29
N SER A 159 24.78 -33.28 -34.58
CA SER A 159 25.21 -32.37 -35.66
C SER A 159 24.27 -31.19 -35.88
N HIS A 160 23.02 -31.29 -35.42
CA HIS A 160 22.03 -30.22 -35.58
C HIS A 160 22.48 -28.95 -34.81
N PRO A 161 22.27 -27.73 -35.36
CA PRO A 161 22.70 -26.49 -34.71
C PRO A 161 22.25 -26.33 -33.25
N ILE A 162 21.01 -26.75 -32.94
CA ILE A 162 20.48 -26.73 -31.56
C ILE A 162 21.33 -27.62 -30.63
N MET A 163 21.74 -28.80 -31.09
CA MET A 163 22.36 -29.82 -30.24
C MET A 163 23.88 -29.65 -30.08
N LYS A 164 24.49 -28.71 -30.79
CA LYS A 164 25.94 -28.53 -30.79
C LYS A 164 26.43 -28.10 -29.40
N GLY A 165 27.20 -28.96 -28.74
CA GLY A 165 27.75 -28.73 -27.41
C GLY A 165 26.70 -28.73 -26.29
N TYR A 166 25.56 -29.37 -26.52
CA TYR A 166 24.51 -29.57 -25.53
C TYR A 166 24.44 -31.07 -25.18
N ASP A 167 24.39 -31.38 -23.88
CA ASP A 167 24.54 -32.74 -23.34
C ASP A 167 23.24 -33.36 -22.81
N GLY A 168 22.12 -32.63 -22.91
CA GLY A 168 20.83 -33.05 -22.37
C GLY A 168 20.69 -32.72 -20.87
N PHE A 169 19.59 -33.18 -20.28
CA PHE A 169 19.29 -33.03 -18.85
C PHE A 169 18.65 -34.30 -18.27
N GLU A 170 18.60 -34.36 -16.95
CA GLU A 170 17.88 -35.38 -16.19
C GLU A 170 16.95 -34.69 -15.20
N ALA A 171 15.67 -35.04 -15.24
CA ALA A 171 14.66 -34.44 -14.38
C ALA A 171 13.50 -35.41 -14.16
N TRP A 172 12.74 -35.20 -13.10
CA TRP A 172 11.41 -35.78 -12.99
C TRP A 172 10.43 -34.97 -13.85
N ASP A 173 9.61 -35.64 -14.65
CA ASP A 173 8.55 -35.01 -15.44
C ASP A 173 7.43 -36.01 -15.80
N GLU A 174 6.43 -35.54 -16.55
CA GLU A 174 5.49 -36.42 -17.25
C GLU A 174 6.13 -37.04 -18.49
N THR A 175 6.22 -38.36 -18.49
CA THR A 175 6.85 -39.16 -19.54
C THR A 175 5.84 -39.47 -20.65
N TYR A 176 5.64 -38.52 -21.57
CA TYR A 176 4.73 -38.61 -22.71
C TYR A 176 5.08 -39.74 -23.70
N GLU A 177 4.07 -40.24 -24.40
CA GLU A 177 4.14 -41.06 -25.62
C GLU A 177 3.25 -40.41 -26.69
N HIS A 178 3.66 -40.50 -27.96
CA HIS A 178 2.96 -39.87 -29.08
C HIS A 178 2.46 -40.87 -30.12
N ASP A 179 1.29 -40.59 -30.68
CA ASP A 179 0.79 -41.18 -31.93
C ASP A 179 0.76 -40.14 -33.06
N ASN A 180 0.28 -40.53 -34.25
CA ASN A 180 0.19 -39.66 -35.44
C ASN A 180 1.50 -38.89 -35.72
N GLN A 181 2.60 -39.61 -35.57
CA GLN A 181 3.95 -39.11 -35.69
C GLN A 181 4.29 -38.82 -37.15
N GLY A 182 4.65 -37.57 -37.47
CA GLY A 182 5.05 -37.16 -38.82
C GLY A 182 6.40 -37.74 -39.24
N ASP A 183 6.55 -38.02 -40.53
CA ASP A 183 7.76 -38.55 -41.18
C ASP A 183 8.76 -37.45 -41.60
N ASP A 184 8.30 -36.20 -41.67
CA ASP A 184 9.07 -35.00 -42.04
C ASP A 184 9.82 -34.34 -40.87
N ARG A 185 9.91 -35.03 -39.71
CA ARG A 185 10.58 -34.54 -38.51
C ARG A 185 12.07 -34.88 -38.47
N VAL A 186 12.86 -33.95 -37.95
CA VAL A 186 14.24 -34.20 -37.51
C VAL A 186 14.24 -34.39 -36.00
N ILE A 187 14.49 -35.62 -35.56
CA ILE A 187 14.53 -35.95 -34.13
C ILE A 187 15.84 -35.45 -33.52
N LEU A 188 15.74 -34.70 -32.43
CA LEU A 188 16.87 -34.14 -31.69
C LEU A 188 17.23 -35.00 -30.48
N GLU A 189 16.22 -35.37 -29.70
CA GLU A 189 16.33 -36.14 -28.46
C GLU A 189 15.37 -37.32 -28.45
N LYS A 190 15.75 -38.39 -27.74
CA LYS A 190 14.88 -39.51 -27.39
C LYS A 190 14.86 -39.76 -25.88
N ARG A 191 13.73 -40.25 -25.38
CA ARG A 191 13.64 -40.94 -24.10
C ARG A 191 13.51 -42.43 -24.41
N ASP A 192 14.55 -43.21 -24.13
CA ASP A 192 14.69 -44.58 -24.63
C ASP A 192 14.52 -44.66 -26.16
N GLN A 193 13.39 -45.18 -26.64
CA GLN A 193 13.06 -45.22 -28.07
C GLN A 193 12.05 -44.14 -28.50
N GLU A 194 11.36 -43.51 -27.56
CA GLU A 194 10.33 -42.51 -27.84
C GLU A 194 10.97 -41.20 -28.32
N PRO A 195 10.59 -40.67 -29.50
CA PRO A 195 10.99 -39.34 -29.93
C PRO A 195 10.53 -38.30 -28.91
N TRP A 196 11.47 -37.53 -28.38
CA TRP A 196 11.22 -36.67 -27.23
C TRP A 196 11.19 -35.19 -27.62
N SER A 197 12.18 -34.77 -28.42
CA SER A 197 12.26 -33.42 -28.97
C SER A 197 12.57 -33.51 -30.46
N TRP A 198 11.94 -32.65 -31.26
CA TRP A 198 12.14 -32.63 -32.71
C TRP A 198 11.93 -31.25 -33.30
N VAL A 199 12.40 -31.10 -34.53
CA VAL A 199 12.14 -29.93 -35.36
C VAL A 199 11.57 -30.34 -36.71
N ARG A 200 10.94 -29.38 -37.39
CA ARG A 200 10.40 -29.52 -38.75
C ARG A 200 10.32 -28.15 -39.42
N GLU A 201 10.32 -28.13 -40.74
CA GLU A 201 10.06 -26.92 -41.54
C GLU A 201 8.64 -26.96 -42.14
N GLN A 202 7.95 -25.82 -42.15
CA GLN A 202 6.60 -25.68 -42.71
C GLN A 202 6.52 -24.38 -43.50
N GLY A 203 6.39 -24.49 -44.83
CA GLY A 203 6.52 -23.32 -45.72
C GLY A 203 7.88 -22.65 -45.54
N LYS A 204 7.88 -21.37 -45.14
CA LYS A 204 9.10 -20.61 -44.77
C LYS A 204 9.41 -20.65 -43.27
N GLY A 205 8.50 -21.15 -42.45
CA GLY A 205 8.62 -21.18 -41.00
C GLY A 205 9.23 -22.47 -40.48
N ARG A 206 9.46 -22.47 -39.17
CA ARG A 206 10.09 -23.58 -38.45
C ARG A 206 9.32 -23.88 -37.18
N VAL A 207 9.23 -25.18 -36.89
CA VAL A 207 8.57 -25.71 -35.71
C VAL A 207 9.57 -26.44 -34.84
N PHE A 208 9.58 -26.11 -33.55
CA PHE A 208 10.35 -26.81 -32.51
C PHE A 208 9.40 -27.39 -31.48
N TYR A 209 9.53 -28.67 -31.17
CA TYR A 209 8.76 -29.32 -30.13
C TYR A 209 9.68 -30.05 -29.16
N THR A 210 9.32 -29.99 -27.87
CA THR A 210 9.85 -30.87 -26.84
C THR A 210 8.71 -31.38 -25.99
N ALA A 211 8.74 -32.67 -25.66
CA ALA A 211 7.79 -33.30 -24.76
C ALA A 211 8.08 -33.00 -23.28
N ALA A 212 9.22 -32.39 -22.95
CA ALA A 212 9.53 -31.99 -21.58
C ALA A 212 8.89 -30.65 -21.22
N GLY A 213 8.51 -30.50 -19.95
CA GLY A 213 8.01 -29.24 -19.39
C GLY A 213 6.69 -29.34 -18.64
N HIS A 214 6.29 -30.50 -18.10
CA HIS A 214 5.14 -30.55 -17.18
C HIS A 214 5.52 -29.89 -15.84
N ASP A 215 6.57 -30.40 -15.20
CA ASP A 215 6.95 -30.06 -13.84
C ASP A 215 7.91 -28.88 -13.76
N HIS A 216 7.77 -28.03 -12.74
CA HIS A 216 8.64 -26.89 -12.48
C HIS A 216 10.13 -27.26 -12.42
N ARG A 217 10.46 -28.46 -11.94
CA ARG A 217 11.83 -28.98 -11.88
C ARG A 217 12.52 -29.00 -13.23
N VAL A 218 11.78 -29.11 -14.34
CA VAL A 218 12.36 -29.00 -15.69
C VAL A 218 12.65 -27.54 -16.04
N TRP A 219 11.70 -26.65 -15.79
CA TRP A 219 11.81 -25.22 -16.12
C TRP A 219 12.87 -24.48 -15.31
N ASP A 220 13.20 -24.99 -14.12
CA ASP A 220 14.23 -24.41 -13.26
C ASP A 220 15.65 -24.92 -13.58
N LEU A 221 15.83 -25.82 -14.56
CA LEU A 221 17.14 -26.28 -15.02
C LEU A 221 17.77 -25.33 -16.03
N ASN A 222 19.04 -24.99 -15.81
CA ASN A 222 19.81 -24.16 -16.75
C ASN A 222 19.92 -24.84 -18.12
N GLU A 223 20.05 -26.16 -18.15
CA GLU A 223 20.14 -26.97 -19.35
C GLU A 223 18.86 -26.87 -20.18
N PHE A 224 17.68 -26.95 -19.54
CA PHE A 224 16.41 -26.81 -20.24
C PHE A 224 16.19 -25.38 -20.74
N ASN A 225 16.53 -24.36 -19.94
CA ASN A 225 16.48 -22.97 -20.36
C ASN A 225 17.39 -22.71 -21.59
N ASP A 226 18.61 -23.26 -21.59
CA ASP A 226 19.53 -23.20 -22.74
C ASP A 226 18.94 -23.94 -23.97
N PHE A 227 18.27 -25.07 -23.76
CA PHE A 227 17.61 -25.82 -24.82
C PHE A 227 16.46 -25.03 -25.47
N ILE A 228 15.58 -24.42 -24.67
CA ILE A 228 14.51 -23.55 -25.16
C ILE A 228 15.08 -22.34 -25.91
N LYS A 229 16.10 -21.68 -25.36
CA LYS A 229 16.81 -20.57 -26.05
C LYS A 229 17.32 -20.99 -27.43
N ARG A 230 18.00 -22.12 -27.53
CA ARG A 230 18.51 -22.66 -28.81
C ARG A 230 17.37 -22.99 -29.77
N GLY A 231 16.29 -23.57 -29.26
CA GLY A 231 15.05 -23.82 -30.00
C GLY A 231 14.48 -22.54 -30.61
N ILE A 232 14.39 -21.45 -29.82
CA ILE A 232 13.93 -20.14 -30.28
C ILE A 232 14.86 -19.59 -31.37
N PHE A 233 16.16 -19.51 -31.12
CA PHE A 233 17.14 -18.96 -32.08
C PHE A 233 17.14 -19.70 -33.42
N TRP A 234 16.96 -21.03 -33.40
CA TRP A 234 16.83 -21.79 -34.63
C TRP A 234 15.48 -21.55 -35.33
N SER A 235 14.39 -21.50 -34.56
CA SER A 235 13.02 -21.45 -35.09
C SER A 235 12.68 -20.10 -35.72
N VAL A 236 13.17 -18.98 -35.16
CA VAL A 236 12.95 -17.64 -35.76
C VAL A 236 13.65 -17.48 -37.11
N GLY A 237 14.58 -18.38 -37.44
CA GLY A 237 15.30 -18.34 -38.71
C GLY A 237 16.47 -17.35 -38.72
N PRO A 238 17.34 -17.46 -39.74
CA PRO A 238 18.62 -16.75 -39.77
C PRO A 238 18.48 -15.23 -39.87
N GLU A 239 17.43 -14.72 -40.51
CA GLU A 239 17.24 -13.27 -40.69
C GLU A 239 16.91 -12.57 -39.37
N LYS A 240 15.88 -13.04 -38.66
CA LYS A 240 15.47 -12.49 -37.36
C LYS A 240 16.57 -12.69 -36.31
N TYR A 241 17.21 -13.86 -36.29
CA TYR A 241 18.34 -14.09 -35.37
C TYR A 241 19.53 -13.15 -35.66
N ARG A 242 19.80 -12.82 -36.92
CA ARG A 242 20.81 -11.81 -37.29
C ARG A 242 20.47 -10.41 -36.75
N LEU A 243 19.19 -10.03 -36.69
CA LEU A 243 18.78 -8.76 -36.08
C LEU A 243 19.16 -8.73 -34.59
N LEU A 244 18.93 -9.83 -33.86
CA LEU A 244 19.39 -9.96 -32.47
C LEU A 244 20.91 -9.87 -32.36
N GLN A 245 21.65 -10.56 -33.22
CA GLN A 245 23.12 -10.49 -33.22
C GLN A 245 23.64 -9.08 -33.49
N ASN A 246 22.97 -8.33 -34.37
CA ASN A 246 23.33 -6.94 -34.69
C ASN A 246 23.08 -5.98 -33.52
N LEU A 247 22.19 -6.33 -32.58
CA LEU A 247 21.96 -5.54 -31.36
C LEU A 247 23.21 -5.46 -30.50
N LYS A 248 24.09 -6.48 -30.57
CA LYS A 248 25.31 -6.61 -29.77
C LYS A 248 25.01 -6.39 -28.29
N LEU A 249 24.30 -7.35 -27.70
CA LEU A 249 23.98 -7.35 -26.27
C LEU A 249 25.26 -7.17 -25.44
N PRO A 250 25.20 -6.38 -24.34
CA PRO A 250 26.36 -6.13 -23.50
C PRO A 250 26.84 -7.41 -22.83
N LYS A 251 28.16 -7.50 -22.63
CA LYS A 251 28.73 -8.49 -21.72
C LYS A 251 28.56 -7.98 -20.29
N LEU A 252 27.80 -8.71 -19.49
CA LEU A 252 27.58 -8.38 -18.08
C LEU A 252 28.82 -8.75 -17.26
N GLU A 253 29.72 -7.79 -17.06
CA GLU A 253 30.88 -7.98 -16.19
C GLU A 253 30.49 -7.94 -14.73
N GLU A 254 31.06 -8.84 -13.93
CA GLU A 254 30.90 -8.83 -12.47
C GLU A 254 32.13 -8.24 -11.78
N GLU A 255 31.92 -7.72 -10.57
CA GLU A 255 32.96 -7.33 -9.63
C GLU A 255 32.74 -7.97 -8.25
N LYS A 256 33.79 -8.00 -7.43
CA LYS A 256 33.71 -8.52 -6.07
C LYS A 256 33.01 -7.49 -5.18
N VAL A 257 32.00 -7.94 -4.44
CA VAL A 257 31.20 -7.10 -3.55
C VAL A 257 30.92 -7.83 -2.23
N GLU A 258 30.36 -7.11 -1.26
CA GLU A 258 29.76 -7.69 -0.06
C GLU A 258 28.34 -7.14 0.07
N LEU A 259 27.35 -7.91 -0.37
CA LEU A 259 25.95 -7.51 -0.40
C LEU A 259 25.07 -8.51 0.37
N PRO A 260 23.99 -8.03 1.01
CA PRO A 260 23.10 -8.91 1.75
C PRO A 260 22.28 -9.80 0.79
N GLY A 261 22.32 -11.12 0.99
CA GLY A 261 21.51 -12.07 0.23
C GLY A 261 20.37 -12.66 1.06
N TYR A 262 19.23 -11.98 1.11
CA TYR A 262 18.09 -12.37 1.95
C TYR A 262 17.40 -13.66 1.51
N LEU A 263 17.38 -13.97 0.21
CA LEU A 263 16.70 -15.15 -0.32
C LEU A 263 17.35 -16.46 0.15
N LYS A 264 18.68 -16.54 0.04
CA LYS A 264 19.47 -17.70 0.50
C LYS A 264 20.00 -17.55 1.93
N ARG A 265 19.83 -16.36 2.54
CA ARG A 265 20.42 -15.95 3.83
C ARG A 265 21.94 -16.05 3.84
N GLU A 266 22.56 -15.72 2.71
CA GLU A 266 24.00 -15.85 2.46
C GLU A 266 24.55 -14.57 1.85
N LEU A 267 25.83 -14.30 2.08
CA LEU A 267 26.51 -13.13 1.53
C LEU A 267 26.62 -13.25 0.00
N ILE A 268 26.18 -12.21 -0.71
CA ILE A 268 26.43 -12.06 -2.14
C ILE A 268 27.85 -11.50 -2.31
N THR A 269 28.71 -12.26 -2.98
CA THR A 269 30.15 -11.96 -3.12
C THR A 269 30.54 -11.38 -4.47
N LYS A 270 29.61 -11.39 -5.43
CA LYS A 270 29.77 -10.81 -6.77
C LYS A 270 28.48 -10.13 -7.20
N ALA A 271 28.62 -9.05 -7.95
CA ALA A 271 27.49 -8.39 -8.60
C ALA A 271 27.93 -7.77 -9.93
N GLN A 272 26.97 -7.52 -10.81
CA GLN A 272 27.19 -6.84 -12.08
C GLN A 272 27.79 -5.44 -11.84
N LYS A 273 28.68 -4.99 -12.72
CA LYS A 273 29.12 -3.59 -12.82
C LYS A 273 28.04 -2.73 -13.51
N PRO A 274 28.01 -1.40 -13.27
CA PRO A 274 27.15 -0.51 -14.03
C PRO A 274 27.56 -0.49 -15.50
N ILE A 275 26.58 -0.33 -16.40
CA ILE A 275 26.78 -0.22 -17.85
C ILE A 275 26.21 1.10 -18.37
N SER A 276 26.57 1.50 -19.59
CA SER A 276 26.09 2.79 -20.15
C SER A 276 24.57 2.76 -20.38
N PRO A 277 23.91 3.94 -20.48
CA PRO A 277 22.49 4.02 -20.82
C PRO A 277 22.13 3.23 -22.08
N GLU A 278 22.94 3.34 -23.13
CA GLU A 278 22.72 2.64 -24.41
C GLU A 278 22.78 1.12 -24.25
N GLU A 279 23.74 0.61 -23.48
CA GLU A 279 23.86 -0.83 -23.23
C GLU A 279 22.72 -1.35 -22.34
N SER A 280 22.30 -0.59 -21.34
CA SER A 280 21.18 -0.95 -20.47
C SER A 280 19.85 -0.99 -21.20
N MET A 281 19.60 -0.05 -22.11
CA MET A 281 18.39 -0.05 -22.95
C MET A 281 18.28 -1.31 -23.82
N LYS A 282 19.39 -1.94 -24.22
CA LYS A 282 19.37 -3.22 -24.95
C LYS A 282 18.88 -4.39 -24.10
N LEU A 283 18.83 -4.23 -22.77
CA LEU A 283 18.36 -5.23 -21.80
C LEU A 283 16.93 -4.93 -21.31
N ALA A 284 16.35 -3.80 -21.71
CA ALA A 284 15.00 -3.41 -21.35
C ALA A 284 13.98 -3.94 -22.36
N GLN A 285 12.80 -4.26 -21.84
CA GLN A 285 11.60 -4.62 -22.57
C GLN A 285 10.50 -3.59 -22.26
N VAL A 286 9.76 -3.21 -23.31
CA VAL A 286 8.51 -2.46 -23.26
C VAL A 286 7.46 -3.24 -24.07
N PRO A 287 6.15 -2.91 -23.99
CA PRO A 287 5.14 -3.65 -24.76
C PRO A 287 5.44 -3.66 -26.25
N VAL A 288 5.09 -4.75 -26.94
CA VAL A 288 5.31 -4.86 -28.39
C VAL A 288 4.63 -3.69 -29.14
N GLY A 289 5.38 -3.03 -30.03
CA GLY A 289 4.93 -1.84 -30.75
C GLY A 289 5.01 -0.54 -29.94
N PHE A 290 5.60 -0.56 -28.74
CA PHE A 290 6.00 0.64 -28.01
C PHE A 290 7.49 0.91 -28.18
N GLU A 291 7.91 2.13 -27.89
CA GLU A 291 9.29 2.59 -27.90
C GLU A 291 9.73 2.99 -26.49
N LEU A 292 10.98 2.70 -26.16
CA LEU A 292 11.68 3.24 -25.00
C LEU A 292 12.67 4.30 -25.50
N ALA A 293 12.47 5.56 -25.08
CA ALA A 293 13.34 6.67 -25.43
C ALA A 293 14.06 7.20 -24.19
N LEU A 294 15.37 7.41 -24.28
CA LEU A 294 16.15 8.06 -23.23
C LEU A 294 16.00 9.58 -23.34
N PHE A 295 15.43 10.21 -22.30
CA PHE A 295 15.27 11.66 -22.23
C PHE A 295 16.48 12.35 -21.59
N ALA A 296 16.95 11.84 -20.46
CA ALA A 296 18.12 12.38 -19.75
C ALA A 296 18.87 11.25 -19.02
N SER A 297 20.19 11.42 -18.85
CA SER A 297 21.05 10.47 -18.11
C SER A 297 22.22 11.19 -17.44
N GLU A 298 23.04 10.41 -16.73
CA GLU A 298 24.37 10.84 -16.31
C GLU A 298 25.22 11.38 -17.50
N PRO A 299 26.11 12.39 -17.27
CA PRO A 299 26.37 13.08 -16.00
C PRO A 299 25.41 14.24 -15.70
N ASP A 300 24.49 14.58 -16.61
CA ASP A 300 23.63 15.77 -16.49
C ASP A 300 22.55 15.62 -15.41
N ILE A 301 22.03 14.40 -15.26
CA ILE A 301 21.13 14.01 -14.17
C ILE A 301 21.69 12.75 -13.52
N VAL A 302 21.71 12.72 -12.19
CA VAL A 302 22.03 11.52 -11.40
C VAL A 302 20.95 11.32 -10.36
N ASN A 303 20.71 10.07 -9.96
CA ASN A 303 19.72 9.70 -8.96
C ASN A 303 18.36 10.44 -9.04
N PRO A 304 17.67 10.43 -10.20
CA PRO A 304 16.36 11.03 -10.30
C PRO A 304 15.35 10.22 -9.47
N ILE A 305 14.72 10.85 -8.47
CA ILE A 305 13.72 10.20 -7.61
C ILE A 305 12.29 10.54 -8.03
N PHE A 306 12.07 11.71 -8.64
CA PHE A 306 10.76 12.18 -9.03
C PHE A 306 10.84 13.18 -10.19
N VAL A 307 9.82 13.22 -11.03
CA VAL A 307 9.66 14.20 -12.12
C VAL A 307 8.24 14.75 -12.14
N ASN A 308 8.10 16.05 -12.44
CA ASN A 308 6.82 16.71 -12.70
C ASN A 308 7.04 17.84 -13.72
N TRP A 309 5.99 18.41 -14.31
CA TRP A 309 6.12 19.38 -15.40
C TRP A 309 5.40 20.70 -15.10
N ASP A 310 5.99 21.80 -15.55
CA ASP A 310 5.33 23.10 -15.47
C ASP A 310 4.26 23.27 -16.57
N HIS A 311 3.49 24.35 -16.49
CA HIS A 311 2.46 24.68 -17.49
C HIS A 311 3.02 24.97 -18.90
N LYS A 312 4.34 24.95 -19.10
CA LYS A 312 5.01 25.05 -20.40
C LYS A 312 5.46 23.68 -20.92
N GLY A 313 5.32 22.62 -20.12
CA GLY A 313 5.73 21.26 -20.45
C GLY A 313 7.20 20.95 -20.12
N ARG A 314 7.90 21.80 -19.37
CA ARG A 314 9.31 21.57 -18.99
C ARG A 314 9.42 20.61 -17.82
N ALA A 315 10.34 19.66 -17.86
CA ALA A 315 10.50 18.65 -16.81
C ALA A 315 11.29 19.21 -15.62
N PHE A 316 10.72 19.16 -14.42
CA PHE A 316 11.34 19.48 -13.15
C PHE A 316 11.66 18.17 -12.42
N VAL A 317 12.94 17.87 -12.31
CA VAL A 317 13.47 16.60 -11.80
C VAL A 317 14.06 16.82 -10.42
N ILE A 318 13.66 15.99 -9.46
CA ILE A 318 14.34 15.90 -8.18
C ILE A 318 15.50 14.94 -8.31
N GLN A 319 16.71 15.44 -8.06
CA GLN A 319 17.94 14.67 -7.98
C GLN A 319 18.38 14.57 -6.52
N THR A 320 18.60 13.34 -6.04
CA THR A 320 19.04 13.08 -4.67
C THR A 320 20.36 12.33 -4.58
N VAL A 321 21.38 12.97 -4.01
CA VAL A 321 22.69 12.39 -3.71
C VAL A 321 22.89 12.16 -2.22
N ASP A 322 22.04 12.77 -1.38
CA ASP A 322 22.08 12.59 0.07
C ASP A 322 21.26 11.40 0.57
N TYR A 323 20.21 10.98 -0.17
CA TYR A 323 19.42 9.82 0.22
C TYR A 323 20.25 8.52 0.19
N PRO A 324 20.08 7.60 1.16
CA PRO A 324 19.17 7.68 2.31
C PRO A 324 19.78 8.25 3.59
N ASN A 325 21.11 8.26 3.76
CA ASN A 325 21.74 8.43 5.06
C ASN A 325 22.35 9.81 5.36
N ASN A 326 22.55 10.66 4.36
CA ASN A 326 23.26 11.93 4.53
C ASN A 326 22.30 13.03 4.99
N LEU A 327 21.79 12.93 6.22
CA LEU A 327 21.00 13.98 6.86
C LEU A 327 21.93 15.09 7.40
N HIS A 328 21.79 16.28 6.82
CA HIS A 328 22.54 17.48 7.19
C HIS A 328 21.76 18.36 8.17
N GLU A 329 22.46 19.20 8.93
CA GLU A 329 21.82 20.10 9.90
C GLU A 329 20.97 21.17 9.22
N GLY A 330 19.83 21.52 9.83
CA GLY A 330 18.95 22.60 9.36
C GLY A 330 18.22 22.34 8.04
N ASN A 331 18.13 21.08 7.60
CA ASN A 331 17.55 20.70 6.30
C ASN A 331 18.27 21.35 5.09
N ILE A 332 19.58 21.62 5.20
CA ILE A 332 20.42 22.17 4.14
C ILE A 332 21.34 21.08 3.60
N GLY A 333 20.89 20.35 2.57
CA GLY A 333 21.66 19.27 1.94
C GLY A 333 22.31 19.66 0.61
N ASN A 334 22.59 18.65 -0.22
CA ASN A 334 23.23 18.77 -1.53
C ASN A 334 22.26 18.46 -2.69
N ASP A 335 21.02 18.11 -2.37
CA ASP A 335 20.01 17.71 -3.35
C ASP A 335 19.45 18.92 -4.10
N LYS A 336 18.90 18.66 -5.29
CA LYS A 336 18.53 19.71 -6.25
C LYS A 336 17.20 19.42 -6.95
N ILE A 337 16.56 20.50 -7.39
CA ILE A 337 15.53 20.48 -8.43
C ILE A 337 16.16 21.03 -9.71
N ILE A 338 16.15 20.23 -10.78
CA ILE A 338 16.73 20.56 -12.08
C ILE A 338 15.61 20.66 -13.11
N ILE A 339 15.60 21.75 -13.88
CA ILE A 339 14.77 21.89 -15.06
C ILE A 339 15.53 21.29 -16.24
N ALA A 340 14.97 20.24 -16.85
CA ALA A 340 15.47 19.60 -18.04
C ALA A 340 14.57 19.96 -19.23
N GLU A 341 15.18 20.51 -20.29
CA GLU A 341 14.48 20.99 -21.49
C GLU A 341 15.09 20.36 -22.73
N ASP A 342 14.21 19.96 -23.64
CA ASP A 342 14.51 19.63 -25.04
C ASP A 342 14.27 20.91 -25.87
N LYS A 343 15.34 21.56 -26.32
CA LYS A 343 15.31 22.83 -27.07
C LYS A 343 15.33 22.62 -28.57
N ASP A 344 15.89 21.51 -29.05
CA ASP A 344 15.94 21.20 -30.48
C ASP A 344 14.80 20.26 -30.94
N ASN A 345 13.98 19.77 -30.00
CA ASN A 345 12.85 18.87 -30.18
C ASN A 345 13.27 17.50 -30.75
N ASP A 346 14.47 17.02 -30.41
CA ASP A 346 14.94 15.69 -30.81
C ASP A 346 14.44 14.56 -29.87
N GLY A 347 13.77 14.94 -28.78
CA GLY A 347 13.21 14.06 -27.78
C GLY A 347 14.12 13.82 -26.57
N ARG A 348 15.26 14.51 -26.46
CA ARG A 348 16.21 14.45 -25.36
C ARG A 348 16.38 15.82 -24.72
N ALA A 349 16.71 15.86 -23.43
CA ALA A 349 17.10 17.10 -22.80
C ALA A 349 18.51 17.51 -23.22
N ASP A 350 18.66 18.73 -23.70
CA ASP A 350 19.95 19.37 -24.04
C ASP A 350 20.30 20.56 -23.14
N LYS A 351 19.33 21.05 -22.37
CA LYS A 351 19.52 22.14 -21.41
C LYS A 351 19.07 21.74 -20.01
N PHE A 352 19.99 21.91 -19.06
CA PHE A 352 19.78 21.63 -17.63
C PHE A 352 20.00 22.89 -16.80
N THR A 353 18.99 23.33 -16.08
CA THR A 353 19.04 24.51 -15.21
C THR A 353 18.76 24.10 -13.77
N THR A 354 19.67 24.40 -12.84
CA THR A 354 19.39 24.20 -11.40
C THR A 354 18.39 25.27 -10.95
N PHE A 355 17.13 24.87 -10.77
CA PHE A 355 16.07 25.76 -10.26
C PHE A 355 16.23 26.00 -8.77
N ALA A 356 16.49 24.95 -8.01
CA ALA A 356 16.76 25.03 -6.59
C ALA A 356 17.85 24.03 -6.19
N ASP A 357 18.73 24.47 -5.30
CA ASP A 357 19.77 23.67 -4.65
C ASP A 357 19.59 23.68 -3.12
N LYS A 358 20.53 23.09 -2.39
CA LYS A 358 20.56 23.08 -0.92
C LYS A 358 19.33 22.42 -0.29
N LEU A 359 18.79 21.40 -0.96
CA LEU A 359 17.66 20.63 -0.45
C LEU A 359 18.17 19.42 0.32
N SER A 360 17.40 18.97 1.30
CA SER A 360 17.68 17.82 2.15
C SER A 360 16.68 16.71 1.87
N ILE A 361 17.08 15.73 1.06
CA ILE A 361 16.27 14.55 0.73
C ILE A 361 14.82 14.94 0.30
N PRO A 362 14.68 15.82 -0.72
CA PRO A 362 13.39 16.01 -1.37
C PRO A 362 12.97 14.72 -2.08
N THR A 363 11.68 14.42 -2.04
CA THR A 363 11.07 13.18 -2.58
C THR A 363 9.95 13.46 -3.56
N SER A 364 9.34 14.66 -3.52
CA SER A 364 8.27 15.02 -4.43
C SER A 364 8.10 16.55 -4.51
N LEU A 365 7.51 17.01 -5.62
CA LEU A 365 7.20 18.42 -5.87
C LEU A 365 5.88 18.60 -6.62
N VAL A 366 5.24 19.76 -6.46
CA VAL A 366 4.02 20.15 -7.15
C VAL A 366 4.01 21.65 -7.45
N PHE A 367 3.43 22.07 -8.57
CA PHE A 367 3.33 23.48 -8.92
C PHE A 367 2.13 24.15 -8.25
N ALA A 368 2.34 25.31 -7.63
CA ALA A 368 1.28 26.16 -7.08
C ALA A 368 1.75 27.62 -6.94
N ASN A 369 0.83 28.57 -6.98
CA ASN A 369 1.05 29.99 -6.70
C ASN A 369 2.20 30.64 -7.51
N GLY A 370 2.34 30.22 -8.78
CA GLY A 370 3.43 30.64 -9.65
C GLY A 370 4.83 30.10 -9.31
N GLY A 371 4.93 29.14 -8.38
CA GLY A 371 6.17 28.47 -7.99
C GLY A 371 5.99 26.95 -7.86
N VAL A 372 6.83 26.34 -7.02
CA VAL A 372 6.87 24.91 -6.71
C VAL A 372 6.84 24.71 -5.19
N ILE A 373 6.04 23.76 -4.72
CA ILE A 373 6.08 23.26 -3.35
C ILE A 373 6.77 21.90 -3.39
N CYS A 374 7.75 21.67 -2.52
CA CYS A 374 8.47 20.40 -2.42
C CYS A 374 8.66 19.96 -0.97
N THR A 375 8.88 18.66 -0.79
CA THR A 375 9.37 18.12 0.48
C THR A 375 10.83 18.53 0.69
N ASN A 376 11.22 18.84 1.93
CA ASN A 376 12.60 19.21 2.27
C ASN A 376 12.91 18.82 3.73
N GLY A 377 13.41 17.61 3.96
CA GLY A 377 13.65 17.09 5.30
C GLY A 377 12.38 17.14 6.15
N SER A 378 12.43 17.82 7.29
CA SER A 378 11.27 17.99 8.18
C SER A 378 10.22 18.99 7.70
N ASP A 379 10.47 19.68 6.58
CA ASP A 379 9.72 20.87 6.16
C ASP A 379 8.96 20.65 4.84
N MET A 380 7.84 21.36 4.70
CA MET A 380 7.20 21.62 3.41
C MET A 380 7.65 22.99 2.90
N LEU A 381 8.33 23.04 1.76
CA LEU A 381 9.02 24.23 1.27
C LEU A 381 8.35 24.77 0.00
N PHE A 382 8.06 26.07 -0.03
CA PHE A 382 7.67 26.81 -1.22
C PHE A 382 8.87 27.53 -1.84
N LEU A 383 9.01 27.39 -3.16
CA LEU A 383 10.10 27.89 -3.99
C LEU A 383 9.52 28.64 -5.18
N LYS A 384 10.02 29.83 -5.48
CA LYS A 384 9.54 30.62 -6.63
C LYS A 384 10.66 31.43 -7.25
N ASP A 385 10.61 31.53 -8.58
CA ASP A 385 11.38 32.48 -9.38
C ASP A 385 10.50 33.72 -9.63
N THR A 386 10.98 34.90 -9.24
CA THR A 386 10.28 36.18 -9.41
C THR A 386 10.87 37.08 -10.51
N ASN A 387 12.03 36.72 -11.07
CA ASN A 387 12.76 37.54 -12.03
C ASN A 387 12.87 36.91 -13.44
N GLY A 388 12.50 35.64 -13.58
CA GLY A 388 12.44 34.92 -14.86
C GLY A 388 13.76 34.30 -15.31
N ASP A 389 14.75 34.15 -14.42
CA ASP A 389 16.03 33.49 -14.70
C ASP A 389 16.02 31.96 -14.50
N ASP A 390 14.84 31.40 -14.23
CA ASP A 390 14.60 29.98 -13.95
C ASP A 390 15.32 29.49 -12.68
N LYS A 391 15.57 30.38 -11.70
CA LYS A 391 16.10 30.04 -10.37
C LYS A 391 15.21 30.57 -9.26
N ALA A 392 14.99 29.73 -8.25
CA ALA A 392 14.19 30.12 -7.08
C ALA A 392 14.95 31.14 -6.23
N ASP A 393 14.48 32.39 -6.23
CA ASP A 393 14.93 33.48 -5.37
C ASP A 393 14.05 33.64 -4.12
N VAL A 394 12.84 33.05 -4.12
CA VAL A 394 11.98 32.92 -2.94
C VAL A 394 12.08 31.51 -2.37
N ARG A 395 12.29 31.41 -1.05
CA ARG A 395 12.26 30.17 -0.28
C ARG A 395 11.49 30.39 1.02
N GLU A 396 10.39 29.70 1.19
CA GLU A 396 9.50 29.86 2.34
C GLU A 396 9.09 28.49 2.91
N VAL A 397 9.29 28.28 4.21
CA VAL A 397 8.78 27.10 4.90
C VAL A 397 7.30 27.32 5.18
N LEU A 398 6.43 26.53 4.54
CA LEU A 398 4.98 26.59 4.75
C LEU A 398 4.61 26.03 6.13
N PHE A 399 5.23 24.90 6.50
CA PHE A 399 5.12 24.29 7.82
C PHE A 399 6.20 23.23 8.02
N THR A 400 6.43 22.87 9.28
CA THR A 400 7.41 21.85 9.72
C THR A 400 6.72 20.79 10.59
N GLY A 401 7.35 19.63 10.75
CA GLY A 401 6.89 18.58 11.65
C GLY A 401 6.98 17.16 11.10
N PHE A 402 7.57 16.97 9.91
CA PHE A 402 7.83 15.63 9.39
C PHE A 402 9.02 15.01 10.11
N ASN A 403 8.88 13.77 10.58
CA ASN A 403 9.98 13.08 11.23
C ASN A 403 10.92 12.48 10.17
N MET A 404 12.23 12.58 10.43
CA MET A 404 13.28 12.04 9.57
C MET A 404 14.03 10.86 10.21
N GLY A 405 13.46 10.27 11.27
CA GLY A 405 14.05 9.12 11.95
C GLY A 405 14.16 7.87 11.07
N ASP A 406 13.42 7.85 9.96
CA ASP A 406 13.60 6.92 8.87
C ASP A 406 13.32 7.64 7.53
N THR A 407 14.32 7.77 6.67
CA THR A 407 14.20 8.58 5.44
C THR A 407 13.43 7.88 4.33
N HIS A 408 13.25 6.55 4.36
CA HIS A 408 12.38 5.89 3.35
C HIS A 408 10.90 5.95 3.69
N ALA A 409 10.54 6.26 4.93
CA ALA A 409 9.15 6.34 5.39
C ALA A 409 8.64 7.79 5.51
N GLY A 410 9.28 8.72 4.78
CA GLY A 410 8.90 10.13 4.70
C GLY A 410 7.68 10.41 3.81
N VAL A 411 7.48 11.70 3.50
CA VAL A 411 6.41 12.17 2.60
C VAL A 411 6.72 11.79 1.15
N SER A 412 5.70 11.54 0.33
CA SER A 412 5.85 11.30 -1.11
C SER A 412 4.58 11.72 -1.88
N ASN A 413 4.68 11.78 -3.22
CA ASN A 413 3.58 12.05 -4.17
C ASN A 413 2.74 13.30 -3.87
N LEU A 414 3.34 14.49 -3.93
CA LEU A 414 2.58 15.74 -3.93
C LEU A 414 1.75 15.83 -5.22
N ARG A 415 0.42 15.93 -5.08
CA ARG A 415 -0.55 16.03 -6.20
C ARG A 415 -1.44 17.24 -6.03
N TYR A 416 -1.52 18.09 -7.05
CA TYR A 416 -2.49 19.18 -7.06
C TYR A 416 -3.88 18.61 -7.37
N GLY A 417 -4.79 18.73 -6.41
CA GLY A 417 -6.16 18.25 -6.53
C GLY A 417 -7.05 19.21 -7.30
N HIS A 418 -8.10 18.64 -7.91
CA HIS A 418 -9.15 19.40 -8.59
C HIS A 418 -9.90 20.38 -7.66
N ASP A 419 -9.85 20.18 -6.36
CA ASP A 419 -10.47 21.01 -5.32
C ASP A 419 -9.54 22.12 -4.79
N GLY A 420 -8.38 22.32 -5.41
CA GLY A 420 -7.39 23.33 -5.03
C GLY A 420 -6.65 22.99 -3.72
N TRP A 421 -6.63 21.72 -3.32
CA TRP A 421 -5.78 21.21 -2.24
C TRP A 421 -4.60 20.42 -2.81
N ILE A 422 -3.52 20.32 -2.04
CA ILE A 422 -2.39 19.44 -2.37
C ILE A 422 -2.54 18.18 -1.57
N TYR A 423 -2.59 17.03 -2.24
CA TYR A 423 -2.64 15.70 -1.65
C TYR A 423 -1.24 15.11 -1.57
N ALA A 424 -1.00 14.29 -0.54
CA ALA A 424 0.29 13.69 -0.29
C ALA A 424 0.14 12.39 0.49
N THR A 425 1.14 11.51 0.40
CA THR A 425 1.27 10.34 1.26
C THR A 425 2.41 10.51 2.23
N ILE A 426 2.35 9.80 3.35
CA ILE A 426 3.46 9.69 4.30
C ILE A 426 3.58 8.25 4.80
N GLY A 427 4.81 7.76 4.89
CA GLY A 427 5.13 6.51 5.57
C GLY A 427 5.11 6.65 7.09
N TYR A 428 5.44 5.58 7.79
CA TYR A 428 5.37 5.48 9.26
C TYR A 428 6.32 6.43 10.03
N SER A 429 7.18 7.20 9.36
CA SER A 429 7.94 8.26 10.04
C SER A 429 6.97 9.30 10.61
N GLY A 430 5.87 9.59 9.92
CA GLY A 430 4.79 10.39 10.46
C GLY A 430 5.07 11.88 10.60
N PHE A 431 4.06 12.57 11.12
CA PHE A 431 4.02 14.01 11.30
C PHE A 431 3.62 14.34 12.73
N LYS A 432 4.29 15.34 13.31
CA LYS A 432 3.90 16.00 14.55
C LYS A 432 4.25 17.48 14.45
N GLY A 433 3.24 18.33 14.28
CA GLY A 433 3.46 19.75 14.07
C GLY A 433 2.18 20.57 14.05
N THR A 434 2.33 21.88 13.91
CA THR A 434 1.22 22.84 13.83
C THR A 434 1.06 23.35 12.41
N VAL A 435 -0.15 23.29 11.86
CA VAL A 435 -0.49 23.88 10.56
C VAL A 435 -1.77 24.67 10.70
N GLY A 436 -1.81 25.92 10.22
CA GLY A 436 -3.00 26.76 10.35
C GLY A 436 -3.45 27.02 11.80
N GLY A 437 -2.53 26.96 12.77
CA GLY A 437 -2.85 27.07 14.20
C GLY A 437 -3.43 25.81 14.84
N VAL A 438 -3.54 24.70 14.10
CA VAL A 438 -4.04 23.41 14.59
C VAL A 438 -2.88 22.43 14.76
N GLN A 439 -2.81 21.76 15.91
CA GLN A 439 -1.86 20.66 16.14
C GLN A 439 -2.33 19.41 15.42
N HIS A 440 -1.44 18.77 14.66
CA HIS A 440 -1.69 17.49 14.04
C HIS A 440 -0.63 16.47 14.45
N GLN A 441 -1.08 15.22 14.63
CA GLN A 441 -0.20 14.08 14.81
C GLN A 441 -0.79 12.86 14.10
N PHE A 442 -0.02 12.26 13.20
CA PHE A 442 -0.37 11.04 12.49
C PHE A 442 0.88 10.27 12.06
N ASN A 443 0.77 8.94 12.01
CA ASN A 443 1.93 8.07 11.76
C ASN A 443 2.16 7.78 10.28
N GLN A 444 1.14 7.36 9.52
CA GLN A 444 1.24 6.99 8.11
C GLN A 444 -0.13 7.18 7.45
N GLY A 445 -0.18 7.47 6.15
CA GLY A 445 -1.44 7.54 5.42
C GLY A 445 -1.48 8.63 4.36
N VAL A 446 -2.70 9.02 3.99
CA VAL A 446 -2.94 10.12 3.04
C VAL A 446 -3.37 11.37 3.79
N PHE A 447 -2.78 12.51 3.45
CA PHE A 447 -3.16 13.83 3.95
C PHE A 447 -3.26 14.83 2.81
N ARG A 448 -3.85 15.99 3.08
CA ARG A 448 -3.89 17.12 2.16
C ARG A 448 -3.70 18.45 2.88
N PHE A 449 -3.22 19.47 2.19
CA PHE A 449 -3.04 20.81 2.73
C PHE A 449 -3.33 21.89 1.70
N LYS A 450 -3.63 23.11 2.14
CA LYS A 450 -3.81 24.26 1.24
C LYS A 450 -2.45 24.73 0.69
N PRO A 451 -2.37 25.18 -0.58
CA PRO A 451 -1.10 25.59 -1.18
C PRO A 451 -0.33 26.70 -0.45
N ASP A 452 -1.00 27.48 0.39
CA ASP A 452 -0.42 28.53 1.24
C ASP A 452 -0.04 28.05 2.65
N GLY A 453 -0.19 26.76 2.96
CA GLY A 453 0.06 26.21 4.30
C GLY A 453 -0.97 26.59 5.36
N SER A 454 -2.07 27.24 4.99
CA SER A 454 -3.07 27.75 5.95
C SER A 454 -3.91 26.67 6.62
N LYS A 455 -3.96 25.45 6.07
CA LYS A 455 -4.76 24.35 6.61
C LYS A 455 -4.22 22.99 6.18
N LEU A 456 -4.31 22.00 7.07
CA LEU A 456 -4.00 20.59 6.80
C LEU A 456 -5.16 19.68 7.25
N GLU A 457 -5.40 18.62 6.48
CA GLU A 457 -6.37 17.57 6.79
C GLU A 457 -5.74 16.20 6.58
N TYR A 458 -5.76 15.38 7.64
CA TYR A 458 -5.40 13.97 7.54
C TYR A 458 -6.63 13.17 7.11
N LEU A 459 -6.50 12.38 6.04
CA LEU A 459 -7.63 11.74 5.37
C LEU A 459 -7.84 10.31 5.86
N GLN A 460 -6.88 9.41 5.67
CA GLN A 460 -7.08 8.02 6.04
C GLN A 460 -5.74 7.30 6.28
N PRO A 461 -5.63 6.45 7.32
CA PRO A 461 -4.45 5.62 7.51
C PRO A 461 -4.33 4.54 6.44
N THR A 462 -3.11 4.28 6.00
CA THR A 462 -2.78 3.19 5.06
C THR A 462 -2.23 1.98 5.82
N THR A 463 -2.01 0.87 5.09
CA THR A 463 -1.55 -0.40 5.69
C THR A 463 -0.11 -0.37 6.16
N ASN A 464 0.77 0.43 5.53
CA ASN A 464 2.20 0.48 5.82
C ASN A 464 2.85 1.74 5.20
N ASN A 465 4.16 1.73 4.95
CA ASN A 465 4.87 2.77 4.22
C ASN A 465 4.25 3.02 2.83
N THR A 466 3.94 4.28 2.52
CA THR A 466 3.10 4.67 1.39
C THR A 466 3.85 5.56 0.41
N TRP A 467 4.14 5.05 -0.78
CA TRP A 467 4.91 5.71 -1.83
C TRP A 467 4.16 5.93 -3.13
N GLY A 468 2.88 5.60 -3.21
CA GLY A 468 2.08 5.82 -4.42
C GLY A 468 0.82 6.59 -4.11
N LEU A 469 0.51 7.53 -5.00
CA LEU A 469 -0.77 8.23 -5.06
C LEU A 469 -1.05 8.67 -6.49
N GLY A 470 -2.26 8.39 -6.97
CA GLY A 470 -2.73 8.84 -8.27
C GLY A 470 -4.23 9.07 -8.28
N THR A 471 -4.71 9.67 -9.38
CA THR A 471 -6.11 10.01 -9.53
C THR A 471 -6.60 9.75 -10.95
N THR A 472 -7.86 9.30 -11.07
CA THR A 472 -8.56 9.20 -12.36
C THR A 472 -9.02 10.58 -12.83
N SER A 473 -9.50 10.70 -14.08
CA SER A 473 -10.11 11.96 -14.55
C SER A 473 -11.43 12.33 -13.86
N ASP A 474 -12.10 11.36 -13.22
CA ASP A 474 -13.25 11.57 -12.33
C ASP A 474 -12.85 11.87 -10.87
N PHE A 475 -11.53 11.95 -10.62
CA PHE A 475 -10.91 12.27 -9.34
C PHE A 475 -11.13 11.27 -8.21
N ASP A 476 -11.29 9.99 -8.55
CA ASP A 476 -11.09 8.92 -7.56
C ASP A 476 -9.61 8.85 -7.19
N ILE A 477 -9.31 8.54 -5.92
CA ILE A 477 -7.93 8.54 -5.40
C ILE A 477 -7.54 7.12 -4.99
N MET A 478 -6.44 6.64 -5.58
CA MET A 478 -5.83 5.35 -5.30
C MET A 478 -4.32 5.52 -5.07
N GLY A 479 -3.69 4.51 -4.50
CA GLY A 479 -2.26 4.57 -4.21
C GLY A 479 -1.65 3.19 -3.97
N SER A 480 -0.35 3.18 -3.70
CA SER A 480 0.42 1.96 -3.40
C SER A 480 1.14 2.08 -2.06
N THR A 481 1.33 0.95 -1.40
CA THR A 481 2.19 0.82 -0.22
C THR A 481 3.24 -0.26 -0.41
N ALA A 482 4.30 -0.17 0.36
CA ALA A 482 5.29 -1.22 0.54
C ALA A 482 4.66 -2.51 1.10
N ASN A 483 5.42 -3.60 1.05
CA ASN A 483 5.13 -4.86 1.76
C ASN A 483 3.81 -5.53 1.32
N GLY A 484 3.62 -5.63 0.00
CA GLY A 484 2.62 -6.50 -0.61
C GLY A 484 1.23 -5.89 -0.72
N ASN A 485 1.11 -4.57 -0.89
CA ASN A 485 -0.17 -3.90 -1.18
C ASN A 485 0.03 -2.78 -2.23
N PRO A 486 0.24 -3.16 -3.50
CA PRO A 486 0.50 -2.22 -4.59
C PRO A 486 -0.72 -1.35 -4.99
N SER A 487 -1.92 -1.62 -4.48
CA SER A 487 -3.14 -0.89 -4.84
C SER A 487 -4.14 -0.81 -3.69
N PHE A 488 -4.39 0.40 -3.19
CA PHE A 488 -5.46 0.76 -2.26
C PHE A 488 -6.33 1.89 -2.83
N TYR A 489 -7.49 2.14 -2.23
CA TYR A 489 -8.31 3.34 -2.56
C TYR A 489 -8.77 4.09 -1.30
N LEU A 490 -9.02 5.39 -1.44
CA LEU A 490 -9.63 6.20 -0.37
C LEU A 490 -11.15 6.00 -0.30
N THR A 491 -11.68 5.93 0.93
CA THR A 491 -13.12 5.96 1.18
C THR A 491 -13.57 7.37 1.55
N HIS A 492 -13.68 7.65 2.85
CA HIS A 492 -14.09 8.92 3.42
C HIS A 492 -12.96 9.50 4.27
N PRO A 493 -12.86 10.82 4.43
CA PRO A 493 -11.82 11.42 5.25
C PRO A 493 -12.10 11.19 6.75
N LYS A 494 -11.04 11.15 7.56
CA LYS A 494 -11.08 10.92 9.01
C LYS A 494 -12.04 11.88 9.72
N ALA A 495 -12.05 13.15 9.33
CA ALA A 495 -12.94 14.14 9.89
C ALA A 495 -14.42 13.74 9.75
N ASP A 496 -14.80 13.01 8.69
CA ASP A 496 -16.17 12.54 8.52
C ASP A 496 -16.52 11.40 9.48
N TYR A 497 -15.61 10.44 9.67
CA TYR A 497 -15.76 9.41 10.70
C TYR A 497 -15.81 10.03 12.11
N ASP A 498 -14.89 10.93 12.44
CA ASP A 498 -14.78 11.55 13.77
C ASP A 498 -16.04 12.35 14.13
N ALA A 499 -16.60 13.09 13.18
CA ALA A 499 -17.84 13.84 13.39
C ALA A 499 -19.09 12.94 13.46
N ALA A 500 -19.04 11.72 12.91
CA ALA A 500 -20.00 10.66 13.20
C ALA A 500 -19.64 9.88 14.49
N GLY A 501 -18.48 10.18 15.08
CA GLY A 501 -17.88 9.52 16.22
C GLY A 501 -17.37 8.09 15.95
N LEU A 502 -17.29 7.70 14.69
CA LEU A 502 -16.76 6.42 14.26
C LEU A 502 -15.24 6.43 14.26
N GLN A 503 -14.63 5.26 14.46
CA GLN A 503 -13.20 5.10 14.26
C GLN A 503 -12.91 4.99 12.77
N THR A 504 -11.96 5.80 12.27
CA THR A 504 -11.52 5.72 10.88
C THR A 504 -10.82 4.39 10.60
N PRO A 505 -11.28 3.59 9.61
CA PRO A 505 -10.60 2.38 9.19
C PRO A 505 -9.37 2.71 8.34
N ARG A 506 -8.52 1.70 8.11
CA ARG A 506 -7.47 1.80 7.10
C ARG A 506 -8.07 1.81 5.70
N THR A 507 -7.33 2.37 4.74
CA THR A 507 -7.67 2.30 3.32
C THR A 507 -7.91 0.85 2.90
N PRO A 508 -9.04 0.53 2.24
CA PRO A 508 -9.26 -0.79 1.67
C PRO A 508 -8.22 -1.13 0.61
N ARG A 509 -7.86 -2.42 0.53
CA ARG A 509 -7.03 -2.96 -0.54
C ARG A 509 -7.88 -3.16 -1.79
N ALA A 510 -7.31 -2.83 -2.96
CA ALA A 510 -7.93 -3.07 -4.26
C ALA A 510 -7.37 -4.33 -4.96
N ASP A 511 -6.17 -4.78 -4.58
CA ASP A 511 -5.48 -5.92 -5.19
C ASP A 511 -5.54 -7.23 -4.37
N SER A 512 -4.89 -8.28 -4.86
CA SER A 512 -4.78 -9.60 -4.23
C SER A 512 -3.36 -9.95 -3.75
N ASN A 513 -2.51 -8.95 -3.49
CA ASN A 513 -1.07 -9.05 -3.23
C ASN A 513 -0.35 -9.79 -4.38
N PRO A 514 -0.34 -9.26 -5.61
CA PRO A 514 0.07 -10.05 -6.77
C PRO A 514 1.58 -10.34 -6.80
N ILE A 515 1.92 -11.41 -7.52
CA ILE A 515 3.29 -11.81 -7.84
C ILE A 515 3.69 -11.11 -9.16
N PHE A 516 4.79 -10.34 -9.18
CA PHE A 516 5.21 -9.53 -10.35
C PHE A 516 6.05 -10.35 -11.33
N ASN A 517 6.09 -10.09 -12.65
CA ASN A 517 6.85 -10.94 -13.60
C ASN A 517 8.15 -10.27 -14.11
N PRO A 518 9.34 -10.58 -13.53
CA PRO A 518 10.60 -9.91 -13.90
C PRO A 518 11.26 -10.53 -15.15
N SER A 519 12.18 -9.78 -15.76
CA SER A 519 13.09 -10.28 -16.82
C SER A 519 14.53 -10.50 -16.36
N SER A 520 14.80 -10.29 -15.07
CA SER A 520 16.12 -10.52 -14.47
C SER A 520 16.06 -11.63 -13.44
N MET A 521 17.13 -12.41 -13.37
CA MET A 521 17.40 -13.31 -12.25
C MET A 521 17.97 -12.56 -11.03
N ASP A 522 18.55 -11.37 -11.22
CA ASP A 522 19.18 -10.59 -10.15
C ASP A 522 18.19 -9.56 -9.56
N ILE A 523 17.08 -10.07 -9.03
CA ILE A 523 16.15 -9.27 -8.20
C ILE A 523 16.66 -9.22 -6.76
N ARG A 524 16.41 -8.10 -6.07
CA ARG A 524 17.02 -7.83 -4.76
C ARG A 524 15.98 -7.46 -3.72
N GLN A 525 15.34 -8.44 -3.12
CA GLN A 525 14.27 -8.23 -2.15
C GLN A 525 14.68 -8.57 -0.73
N VAL A 526 14.12 -7.83 0.22
CA VAL A 526 14.33 -8.05 1.67
C VAL A 526 13.24 -8.93 2.28
N ASP A 527 12.02 -8.78 1.77
CA ASP A 527 10.81 -9.49 2.14
C ASP A 527 9.88 -9.58 0.91
N GLN A 528 8.66 -10.12 1.10
CA GLN A 528 7.65 -10.25 0.04
C GLN A 528 8.25 -10.79 -1.28
N PHE A 529 9.07 -11.86 -1.18
CA PHE A 529 9.76 -12.42 -2.34
C PHE A 529 8.78 -12.67 -3.49
N ASP A 530 9.18 -12.25 -4.68
CA ASP A 530 8.43 -12.27 -5.93
C ASP A 530 7.19 -11.34 -6.00
N ARG A 531 6.93 -10.54 -4.96
CA ARG A 531 5.80 -9.60 -4.84
C ARG A 531 6.28 -8.18 -4.58
N TYR A 532 5.37 -7.20 -4.64
CA TYR A 532 5.72 -5.79 -4.45
C TYR A 532 6.19 -5.51 -3.01
N THR A 533 7.50 -5.40 -2.82
CA THR A 533 8.12 -4.95 -1.54
C THR A 533 8.30 -3.44 -1.56
N ALA A 534 8.61 -2.87 -2.73
CA ALA A 534 8.92 -1.47 -2.98
C ALA A 534 7.94 -0.83 -3.98
N GLY A 535 6.64 -1.15 -3.88
CA GLY A 535 5.59 -0.60 -4.75
C GLY A 535 5.46 0.93 -4.63
N ALA A 536 6.04 1.67 -5.58
CA ALA A 536 6.04 3.13 -5.61
C ALA A 536 5.32 3.69 -6.85
N GLY A 537 4.69 4.86 -6.69
CA GLY A 537 3.81 5.44 -7.71
C GLY A 537 2.46 4.69 -7.84
N HIS A 538 1.48 5.35 -8.43
CA HIS A 538 0.17 4.78 -8.80
C HIS A 538 -0.47 5.63 -9.90
N ALA A 539 0.28 5.95 -10.94
CA ALA A 539 -0.16 6.91 -11.94
C ALA A 539 -1.18 6.28 -12.91
N PHE A 540 -2.37 6.86 -13.02
CA PHE A 540 -3.36 6.45 -14.02
C PHE A 540 -3.01 7.00 -15.40
N TYR A 541 -3.24 6.20 -16.44
CA TYR A 541 -3.16 6.67 -17.81
C TYR A 541 -4.34 7.57 -18.18
N THR A 542 -4.17 8.89 -17.98
CA THR A 542 -5.20 9.93 -18.13
C THR A 542 -4.96 10.85 -19.34
N ALA A 543 -4.30 10.30 -20.36
CA ALA A 543 -4.06 10.91 -21.66
C ALA A 543 -4.66 10.06 -22.79
N GLU A 544 -4.56 10.52 -24.04
CA GLU A 544 -5.16 9.84 -25.20
C GLU A 544 -4.15 9.34 -26.23
N ARG A 545 -2.84 9.49 -25.98
CA ARG A 545 -1.80 8.97 -26.90
C ARG A 545 -1.78 7.45 -26.98
N PHE A 546 -1.97 6.74 -25.86
CA PHE A 546 -2.04 5.28 -25.86
C PHE A 546 -3.39 4.80 -26.42
N PRO A 547 -3.49 3.55 -26.90
CA PRO A 547 -4.76 2.96 -27.31
C PRO A 547 -5.82 3.03 -26.21
N GLU A 548 -7.10 3.03 -26.61
CA GLU A 548 -8.27 3.12 -25.70
C GLU A 548 -8.23 2.08 -24.56
N ALA A 549 -7.63 0.92 -24.81
CA ALA A 549 -7.46 -0.14 -23.82
C ALA A 549 -6.60 0.25 -22.59
N TRP A 550 -5.92 1.39 -22.59
CA TRP A 550 -5.14 1.89 -21.45
C TRP A 550 -5.84 3.02 -20.68
N ARG A 551 -6.69 3.78 -21.37
CA ARG A 551 -7.20 5.08 -20.92
C ARG A 551 -8.15 4.93 -19.73
N GLU A 552 -7.92 5.72 -18.68
CA GLU A 552 -8.76 5.85 -17.47
C GLU A 552 -8.94 4.57 -16.64
N LYS A 553 -8.30 3.46 -17.03
CA LYS A 553 -8.45 2.15 -16.36
C LYS A 553 -7.12 1.45 -16.06
N THR A 554 -5.99 2.02 -16.48
CA THR A 554 -4.68 1.45 -16.21
C THR A 554 -3.89 2.35 -15.27
N ALA A 555 -3.36 1.77 -14.20
CA ALA A 555 -2.41 2.41 -13.30
C ALA A 555 -1.01 1.78 -13.42
N PHE A 556 0.03 2.58 -13.20
CA PHE A 556 1.43 2.14 -13.21
C PHE A 556 2.02 2.19 -11.81
N VAL A 557 2.63 1.07 -11.39
CA VAL A 557 3.29 0.94 -10.08
C VAL A 557 4.70 0.39 -10.31
N THR A 558 5.71 1.12 -9.85
CA THR A 558 7.12 0.72 -9.96
C THR A 558 7.51 -0.26 -8.85
N GLU A 559 8.42 -1.18 -9.17
CA GLU A 559 9.02 -2.11 -8.23
C GLU A 559 10.53 -2.17 -8.50
N GLY A 560 11.26 -1.22 -7.91
CA GLY A 560 12.70 -1.06 -8.13
C GLY A 560 13.52 -2.30 -7.77
N THR A 561 13.08 -3.09 -6.79
CA THR A 561 13.78 -4.34 -6.43
C THR A 561 13.56 -5.47 -7.44
N GLY A 562 12.46 -5.40 -8.20
CA GLY A 562 12.07 -6.32 -9.27
C GLY A 562 12.45 -5.84 -10.67
N LYS A 563 13.07 -4.66 -10.80
CA LYS A 563 13.58 -4.09 -12.08
C LYS A 563 12.46 -3.79 -13.08
N LEU A 564 11.28 -3.38 -12.62
CA LEU A 564 10.10 -3.22 -13.48
C LEU A 564 9.13 -2.12 -13.04
N ALA A 565 8.28 -1.71 -13.97
CA ALA A 565 7.05 -0.97 -13.73
C ALA A 565 5.86 -1.81 -14.18
N GLY A 566 5.03 -2.22 -13.22
CA GLY A 566 3.87 -3.06 -13.44
C GLY A 566 2.67 -2.28 -13.98
N VAL A 567 1.80 -3.01 -14.68
CA VAL A 567 0.53 -2.52 -15.21
C VAL A 567 -0.59 -3.08 -14.37
N PHE A 568 -1.46 -2.21 -13.86
CA PHE A 568 -2.61 -2.59 -13.05
C PHE A 568 -3.89 -2.14 -13.74
N GLU A 569 -4.72 -3.09 -14.13
CA GLU A 569 -6.07 -2.83 -14.62
C GLU A 569 -6.99 -2.58 -13.44
N VAL A 570 -7.64 -1.43 -13.43
CA VAL A 570 -8.51 -0.95 -12.36
C VAL A 570 -9.94 -0.90 -12.88
N SER A 571 -10.85 -1.53 -12.15
CA SER A 571 -12.29 -1.44 -12.40
C SER A 571 -13.03 -1.11 -11.10
N ARG A 572 -14.21 -0.49 -11.24
CA ARG A 572 -15.09 -0.21 -10.11
C ARG A 572 -15.82 -1.49 -9.72
N GLU A 573 -15.89 -1.75 -8.42
CA GLU A 573 -16.66 -2.84 -7.82
C GLU A 573 -17.56 -2.24 -6.74
N GLY A 574 -18.84 -2.03 -7.09
CA GLY A 574 -19.73 -1.21 -6.29
C GLY A 574 -19.22 0.23 -6.17
N ALA A 575 -19.05 0.75 -4.94
CA ALA A 575 -18.41 2.02 -4.65
C ALA A 575 -16.91 1.90 -4.38
N GLY A 576 -16.38 0.68 -4.34
CA GLY A 576 -14.96 0.38 -4.22
C GLY A 576 -14.28 0.17 -5.57
N PHE A 577 -13.05 -0.34 -5.51
CA PHE A 577 -12.22 -0.63 -6.67
C PHE A 577 -11.58 -2.01 -6.56
N LYS A 578 -11.45 -2.65 -7.71
CA LYS A 578 -10.65 -3.85 -7.91
C LYS A 578 -9.48 -3.53 -8.83
N SER A 579 -8.30 -3.99 -8.47
CA SER A 579 -7.06 -3.77 -9.20
C SER A 579 -6.39 -5.11 -9.48
N VAL A 580 -6.18 -5.41 -10.76
CA VAL A 580 -5.59 -6.67 -11.22
C VAL A 580 -4.29 -6.35 -11.94
N GLN A 581 -3.19 -6.94 -11.48
CA GLN A 581 -1.91 -6.81 -12.17
C GLN A 581 -1.97 -7.58 -13.50
N SER A 582 -1.57 -6.94 -14.58
CA SER A 582 -1.31 -7.62 -15.85
C SER A 582 -0.07 -8.52 -15.74
N ASN A 583 -0.03 -9.59 -16.53
CA ASN A 583 1.18 -10.38 -16.67
C ASN A 583 2.30 -9.62 -17.42
N ASN A 584 1.92 -8.64 -18.22
CA ASN A 584 2.81 -7.83 -19.04
C ASN A 584 3.06 -6.47 -18.37
N ASN A 585 4.34 -6.10 -18.24
CA ASN A 585 4.76 -4.84 -17.63
C ASN A 585 4.82 -3.72 -18.69
N ILE A 586 4.74 -2.45 -18.26
CA ILE A 586 5.01 -1.31 -19.17
C ILE A 586 6.51 -1.11 -19.37
N TYR A 587 7.30 -1.53 -18.38
CA TYR A 587 8.76 -1.57 -18.42
C TYR A 587 9.28 -2.73 -17.57
N ASN A 588 10.33 -3.38 -18.05
CA ASN A 588 11.09 -4.37 -17.29
C ASN A 588 12.51 -4.47 -17.85
N SER A 589 13.50 -4.68 -16.99
CA SER A 589 14.90 -4.78 -17.40
C SER A 589 15.56 -6.05 -16.89
N ALA A 590 16.46 -6.59 -17.70
CA ALA A 590 17.39 -7.64 -17.29
C ALA A 590 18.67 -7.09 -16.63
N ASP A 591 18.92 -5.78 -16.71
CA ASP A 591 20.04 -5.10 -16.06
C ASP A 591 19.86 -5.07 -14.52
N ALA A 592 20.82 -5.64 -13.79
CA ALA A 592 20.80 -5.70 -12.32
C ALA A 592 20.78 -4.31 -11.65
N TRP A 593 21.23 -3.26 -12.35
CA TRP A 593 21.29 -1.90 -11.83
C TRP A 593 20.01 -1.09 -12.04
N SER A 594 19.11 -1.51 -12.95
CA SER A 594 17.86 -0.80 -13.17
C SER A 594 17.07 -0.71 -11.85
N GLY A 595 16.43 0.42 -11.60
CA GLY A 595 15.77 0.75 -10.35
C GLY A 595 14.68 1.80 -10.59
N PRO A 596 13.60 1.45 -11.31
CA PRO A 596 12.49 2.37 -11.50
C PRO A 596 11.84 2.71 -10.15
N VAL A 597 11.72 4.00 -9.85
CA VAL A 597 11.15 4.52 -8.59
C VAL A 597 10.01 5.52 -8.78
N CYS A 598 9.80 5.98 -10.02
CA CYS A 598 8.73 6.89 -10.39
C CYS A 598 8.27 6.55 -11.82
N ALA A 599 6.96 6.48 -12.03
CA ALA A 599 6.34 6.34 -13.35
C ALA A 599 5.10 7.26 -13.41
N GLU A 600 5.07 8.19 -14.37
CA GLU A 600 4.08 9.26 -14.47
C GLU A 600 3.63 9.47 -15.92
N VAL A 601 2.41 9.95 -16.13
CA VAL A 601 1.96 10.38 -17.46
C VAL A 601 2.43 11.81 -17.70
N GLY A 602 3.30 11.99 -18.69
CA GLY A 602 3.88 13.28 -19.04
C GLY A 602 2.95 14.17 -19.87
N PRO A 603 3.36 15.42 -20.13
CA PRO A 603 2.61 16.40 -20.92
C PRO A 603 2.40 15.98 -22.38
N ASP A 604 3.28 15.13 -22.90
CA ASP A 604 3.29 14.56 -24.26
C ASP A 604 2.47 13.27 -24.38
N GLY A 605 1.78 12.85 -23.31
CA GLY A 605 0.98 11.64 -23.25
C GLY A 605 1.80 10.34 -23.17
N ALA A 606 3.13 10.42 -23.06
CA ALA A 606 4.00 9.28 -22.78
C ALA A 606 3.99 8.92 -21.29
N VAL A 607 4.37 7.68 -20.96
CA VAL A 607 4.73 7.31 -19.58
C VAL A 607 6.20 7.63 -19.38
N TRP A 608 6.50 8.56 -18.49
CA TRP A 608 7.84 8.93 -18.08
C TRP A 608 8.26 8.14 -16.86
N MET A 609 9.51 7.71 -16.82
CA MET A 609 10.03 6.87 -15.75
C MET A 609 11.37 7.38 -15.26
N CYS A 610 11.50 7.60 -13.95
CA CYS A 610 12.80 7.81 -13.31
C CYS A 610 13.38 6.45 -12.92
N ASP A 611 14.46 6.07 -13.59
CA ASP A 611 15.32 4.95 -13.21
C ASP A 611 16.45 5.50 -12.34
N TRP A 612 16.39 5.22 -11.04
CA TRP A 612 17.43 5.62 -10.10
C TRP A 612 18.79 4.99 -10.47
N TYR A 613 18.80 3.88 -11.22
CA TYR A 613 20.00 3.18 -11.66
C TYR A 613 21.00 2.89 -10.51
N ASN A 614 20.58 2.06 -9.57
CA ASN A 614 21.37 1.71 -8.40
C ASN A 614 21.28 0.22 -8.10
N LEU A 615 22.42 -0.39 -7.80
CA LEU A 615 22.48 -1.78 -7.38
C LEU A 615 21.78 -2.01 -6.03
N ILE A 616 21.71 -0.98 -5.18
CA ILE A 616 21.15 -1.05 -3.83
C ILE A 616 20.00 -0.06 -3.66
N ILE A 617 18.80 -0.61 -3.54
CA ILE A 617 17.56 0.14 -3.31
C ILE A 617 16.99 -0.17 -1.91
N GLN A 618 17.39 -1.29 -1.30
CA GLN A 618 16.87 -1.76 -0.02
C GLN A 618 17.25 -0.79 1.09
N HIS A 619 16.34 -0.56 2.04
CA HIS A 619 16.56 0.32 3.18
C HIS A 619 16.60 -0.49 4.48
N ASN A 620 15.47 -1.12 4.81
CA ASN A 620 15.26 -1.97 5.99
C ASN A 620 14.80 -3.38 5.60
N PRO A 621 14.89 -4.37 6.51
CA PRO A 621 15.56 -4.31 7.82
C PRO A 621 17.09 -4.32 7.69
N THR A 622 17.78 -3.91 8.76
CA THR A 622 19.24 -3.98 8.83
C THR A 622 19.73 -5.41 8.55
N PRO A 623 20.63 -5.59 7.56
CA PRO A 623 21.27 -6.89 7.33
C PRO A 623 21.95 -7.44 8.59
N SER A 624 21.71 -8.72 8.87
CA SER A 624 22.45 -9.49 9.87
C SER A 624 23.01 -10.76 9.24
N LYS A 625 24.01 -11.38 9.89
CA LYS A 625 24.57 -12.67 9.44
C LYS A 625 23.47 -13.73 9.26
N GLY A 626 22.52 -13.78 10.20
CA GLY A 626 21.43 -14.76 10.17
C GLY A 626 20.35 -14.46 9.15
N SER A 627 20.12 -13.19 8.80
CA SER A 627 19.10 -12.80 7.82
C SER A 627 19.61 -12.78 6.38
N SER A 628 20.90 -12.53 6.18
CA SER A 628 21.44 -12.18 4.86
C SER A 628 22.92 -12.48 4.63
N GLY A 629 23.61 -13.09 5.60
CA GLY A 629 25.06 -13.31 5.56
C GLY A 629 25.94 -12.07 5.78
N LEU A 630 25.36 -10.86 5.82
CA LEU A 630 26.07 -9.60 6.05
C LEU A 630 25.70 -9.01 7.42
N ASP A 631 26.71 -8.61 8.21
CA ASP A 631 26.51 -7.99 9.53
C ASP A 631 26.64 -6.45 9.40
N ALA A 632 25.55 -5.78 9.06
CA ALA A 632 25.55 -4.35 8.76
C ALA A 632 25.03 -3.50 9.93
N ARG A 633 25.20 -2.18 9.82
CA ARG A 633 24.67 -1.18 10.75
C ARG A 633 23.93 -0.09 9.99
N ASN A 634 22.95 0.53 10.63
CA ASN A 634 22.20 1.64 10.06
C ASN A 634 22.93 2.98 10.27
N GLY A 635 22.84 3.86 9.28
CA GLY A 635 23.27 5.25 9.35
C GLY A 635 22.16 6.17 9.88
N LYS A 636 22.38 7.48 9.79
CA LYS A 636 21.45 8.50 10.33
C LYS A 636 20.04 8.44 9.72
N GLY A 637 19.93 8.02 8.46
CA GLY A 637 18.64 7.89 7.78
C GLY A 637 17.93 6.57 8.02
N ASN A 638 18.45 5.74 8.91
CA ASN A 638 17.98 4.38 9.22
C ASN A 638 18.17 3.34 8.11
N ALA A 639 18.97 3.65 7.08
CA ALA A 639 19.36 2.65 6.08
C ALA A 639 20.71 2.05 6.45
N TYR A 640 20.94 0.78 6.11
CA TYR A 640 22.25 0.19 6.32
C TYR A 640 23.34 0.91 5.51
N GLU A 641 24.50 1.10 6.14
CA GLU A 641 25.67 1.76 5.54
C GLU A 641 26.44 0.81 4.63
N THR A 642 26.78 1.28 3.44
CA THR A 642 27.58 0.52 2.48
C THR A 642 28.19 1.48 1.46
N PRO A 643 29.46 1.26 1.04
CA PRO A 643 30.09 2.06 0.00
C PRO A 643 29.55 1.77 -1.41
N LEU A 644 28.67 0.77 -1.55
CA LEU A 644 28.13 0.30 -2.83
C LEU A 644 26.84 1.02 -3.26
N ARG A 645 26.31 1.95 -2.46
CA ARG A 645 25.21 2.83 -2.90
C ARG A 645 25.76 3.89 -3.84
N ASP A 646 25.28 3.88 -5.08
CA ASP A 646 25.73 4.83 -6.09
C ASP A 646 25.12 6.24 -5.94
N THR A 647 25.87 7.24 -6.37
CA THR A 647 25.48 8.65 -6.41
C THR A 647 25.87 9.34 -7.72
N LYS A 648 26.16 8.57 -8.77
CA LYS A 648 26.79 9.03 -10.01
C LYS A 648 25.97 8.73 -11.27
N PHE A 649 25.00 7.84 -11.19
CA PHE A 649 24.20 7.40 -12.32
C PHE A 649 22.71 7.71 -12.11
N GLY A 650 21.94 7.77 -13.18
CA GLY A 650 20.51 8.00 -13.08
C GLY A 650 19.91 8.39 -14.42
N ARG A 651 18.70 7.89 -14.72
CA ARG A 651 18.13 7.98 -16.06
C ARG A 651 16.66 8.32 -16.03
N ILE A 652 16.22 9.05 -17.05
CA ILE A 652 14.81 9.34 -17.29
C ILE A 652 14.46 8.83 -18.67
N TYR A 653 13.46 7.96 -18.72
CA TYR A 653 12.95 7.38 -19.96
C TYR A 653 11.53 7.85 -20.25
N ARG A 654 11.17 7.81 -21.53
CA ARG A 654 9.79 7.93 -22.02
C ARG A 654 9.39 6.63 -22.70
N ILE A 655 8.15 6.21 -22.47
CA ILE A 655 7.55 5.00 -23.04
C ILE A 655 6.24 5.38 -23.73
N TYR A 656 6.12 5.06 -25.02
CA TYR A 656 4.96 5.44 -25.83
C TYR A 656 4.76 4.50 -27.04
N PRO A 657 3.56 4.43 -27.65
CA PRO A 657 3.32 3.64 -28.86
C PRO A 657 4.19 4.14 -30.02
N GLY A 658 4.93 3.26 -30.66
CA GLY A 658 5.83 3.60 -31.75
C GLY A 658 5.12 4.31 -32.90
N GLY A 659 5.74 5.37 -33.42
CA GLY A 659 5.17 6.21 -34.47
C GLY A 659 3.98 7.09 -34.08
N SER A 660 3.55 7.10 -32.80
CA SER A 660 2.53 8.03 -32.32
C SER A 660 3.11 9.43 -32.08
N PRO A 661 2.43 10.51 -32.47
CA PRO A 661 2.87 11.87 -32.16
C PRO A 661 2.72 12.17 -30.67
N ASP A 662 3.54 13.09 -30.18
CA ASP A 662 3.37 13.68 -28.84
C ASP A 662 2.01 14.42 -28.76
N ASP A 663 1.37 14.39 -27.59
CA ASP A 663 0.21 15.24 -27.33
C ASP A 663 0.60 16.72 -27.52
N SER A 664 -0.28 17.49 -28.16
CA SER A 664 -0.05 18.90 -28.44
C SER A 664 0.04 19.73 -27.15
N ASN A 665 1.10 20.51 -26.98
CA ASN A 665 1.13 21.54 -25.94
C ASN A 665 0.09 22.64 -26.27
N PRO A 666 -0.92 22.90 -25.41
CA PRO A 666 -1.95 23.90 -25.66
C PRO A 666 -1.46 25.35 -25.49
N GLY A 667 -0.20 25.56 -25.09
CA GLY A 667 0.40 26.88 -24.93
C GLY A 667 -0.27 27.69 -23.83
N LEU A 668 -0.50 27.07 -22.66
CA LEU A 668 -1.14 27.74 -21.52
C LEU A 668 -0.35 28.99 -21.15
N ASP A 669 -1.02 30.14 -21.14
CA ASP A 669 -0.43 31.43 -20.86
C ASP A 669 -1.34 32.19 -19.89
N PRO A 670 -0.89 32.45 -18.65
CA PRO A 670 -1.65 33.21 -17.65
C PRO A 670 -2.09 34.60 -18.15
N GLU A 671 -1.32 35.20 -19.06
CA GLU A 671 -1.63 36.50 -19.67
C GLU A 671 -2.61 36.40 -20.85
N LYS A 672 -2.90 35.18 -21.34
CA LYS A 672 -3.86 34.92 -22.42
C LYS A 672 -4.96 33.95 -21.97
N PRO A 673 -6.03 34.43 -21.34
CA PRO A 673 -7.07 33.58 -20.75
C PRO A 673 -7.78 32.62 -21.71
N ALA A 674 -7.84 32.95 -23.00
CA ALA A 674 -8.39 32.07 -24.03
C ALA A 674 -7.65 30.71 -24.10
N THR A 675 -6.34 30.70 -23.84
CA THR A 675 -5.53 29.47 -23.80
C THR A 675 -5.90 28.59 -22.61
N LEU A 676 -6.16 29.20 -21.44
CA LEU A 676 -6.56 28.47 -20.23
C LEU A 676 -7.95 27.84 -20.40
N LEU A 677 -8.91 28.60 -20.93
CA LEU A 677 -10.26 28.09 -21.19
C LEU A 677 -10.26 26.93 -22.20
N ALA A 678 -9.45 27.01 -23.26
CA ALA A 678 -9.28 25.92 -24.21
C ALA A 678 -8.61 24.69 -23.56
N GLY A 679 -7.62 24.92 -22.69
CA GLY A 679 -6.90 23.89 -21.95
C GLY A 679 -7.79 23.01 -21.07
N LEU A 680 -8.94 23.52 -20.59
CA LEU A 680 -9.91 22.74 -19.81
C LEU A 680 -10.48 21.54 -20.57
N ASN A 681 -10.45 21.55 -21.91
CA ASN A 681 -10.95 20.46 -22.76
C ASN A 681 -9.82 19.58 -23.35
N HIS A 682 -8.57 19.77 -22.91
CA HIS A 682 -7.44 19.02 -23.46
C HIS A 682 -7.57 17.50 -23.20
N PRO A 683 -7.14 16.60 -24.11
CA PRO A 683 -7.23 15.15 -23.92
C PRO A 683 -6.49 14.63 -22.68
N ASN A 684 -5.31 15.18 -22.40
CA ASN A 684 -4.50 14.83 -21.23
C ASN A 684 -4.86 15.66 -19.98
N LEU A 685 -5.14 14.97 -18.86
CA LEU A 685 -5.55 15.55 -17.57
C LEU A 685 -4.54 16.55 -17.01
N PHE A 686 -3.25 16.35 -17.26
CA PHE A 686 -2.19 17.25 -16.86
C PHE A 686 -2.49 18.70 -17.28
N TRP A 687 -2.79 18.90 -18.56
CA TRP A 687 -3.07 20.23 -19.11
C TRP A 687 -4.36 20.82 -18.56
N ARG A 688 -5.39 19.98 -18.34
CA ARG A 688 -6.66 20.44 -17.75
C ARG A 688 -6.47 20.95 -16.32
N LEU A 689 -5.70 20.24 -15.50
CA LEU A 689 -5.40 20.64 -14.12
C LEU A 689 -4.54 21.91 -14.08
N HIS A 690 -3.54 22.06 -14.95
CA HIS A 690 -2.76 23.30 -15.03
C HIS A 690 -3.62 24.49 -15.47
N ALA A 691 -4.48 24.32 -16.47
CA ALA A 691 -5.41 25.35 -16.92
C ALA A 691 -6.38 25.77 -15.80
N GLN A 692 -6.99 24.80 -15.12
CA GLN A 692 -7.88 25.06 -13.98
C GLN A 692 -7.15 25.81 -12.86
N ARG A 693 -5.96 25.34 -12.48
CA ARG A 693 -5.14 25.95 -11.43
C ARG A 693 -4.79 27.40 -11.77
N LEU A 694 -4.31 27.67 -12.99
CA LEU A 694 -3.94 29.03 -13.42
C LEU A 694 -5.16 29.97 -13.44
N LEU A 695 -6.34 29.48 -13.81
CA LEU A 695 -7.59 30.26 -13.71
C LEU A 695 -7.90 30.63 -12.25
N ILE A 696 -7.79 29.68 -11.32
CA ILE A 696 -8.03 29.92 -9.88
C ILE A 696 -6.99 30.88 -9.30
N GLU A 697 -5.70 30.64 -9.56
CA GLU A 697 -4.58 31.46 -9.07
C GLU A 697 -4.64 32.91 -9.57
N SER A 698 -5.26 33.16 -10.73
CA SER A 698 -5.46 34.52 -11.23
C SER A 698 -6.39 35.37 -10.35
N GLY A 699 -7.27 34.74 -9.56
CA GLY A 699 -8.32 35.41 -8.79
C GLY A 699 -9.33 36.21 -9.63
N ASN A 700 -9.26 36.14 -10.96
CA ASN A 700 -9.98 37.04 -11.85
C ASN A 700 -11.39 36.53 -12.16
N LYS A 701 -12.38 37.09 -11.46
CA LYS A 701 -13.81 36.76 -11.63
C LYS A 701 -14.39 37.12 -13.00
N VAL A 702 -13.68 37.84 -13.87
CA VAL A 702 -14.12 38.11 -15.26
C VAL A 702 -14.33 36.81 -16.05
N PHE A 703 -13.71 35.70 -15.65
CA PHE A 703 -13.91 34.41 -16.29
C PHE A 703 -15.22 33.71 -15.93
N ALA A 704 -15.90 34.13 -14.84
CA ALA A 704 -17.06 33.43 -14.33
C ALA A 704 -18.18 33.23 -15.37
N PRO A 705 -18.59 34.24 -16.18
CA PRO A 705 -19.63 34.03 -17.19
C PRO A 705 -19.26 32.95 -18.22
N LYS A 706 -18.01 32.93 -18.68
CA LYS A 706 -17.55 31.94 -19.67
C LYS A 706 -17.38 30.56 -19.05
N LEU A 707 -16.91 30.47 -17.80
CA LEU A 707 -16.83 29.20 -17.07
C LEU A 707 -18.22 28.61 -16.82
N THR A 708 -19.24 29.44 -16.55
CA THR A 708 -20.63 28.98 -16.44
C THR A 708 -21.13 28.40 -17.76
N GLU A 709 -20.79 29.01 -18.90
CA GLU A 709 -21.09 28.45 -20.23
C GLU A 709 -20.41 27.09 -20.44
N VAL A 710 -19.11 26.98 -20.10
CA VAL A 710 -18.36 25.72 -20.21
C VAL A 710 -18.92 24.63 -19.28
N ALA A 711 -19.31 25.00 -18.05
CA ALA A 711 -19.92 24.08 -17.09
C ALA A 711 -21.24 23.48 -17.61
N ALA A 712 -21.98 24.21 -18.45
CA ALA A 712 -23.21 23.73 -19.08
C ALA A 712 -22.97 22.84 -20.31
N GLY A 713 -21.75 22.80 -20.86
CA GLY A 713 -21.41 22.05 -22.08
C GLY A 713 -21.45 20.52 -21.93
N GLY A 714 -21.33 20.01 -20.70
CA GLY A 714 -21.46 18.58 -20.42
C GLY A 714 -20.35 17.70 -21.01
N ASP A 715 -19.18 18.26 -21.32
CA ASP A 715 -17.98 17.52 -21.74
C ASP A 715 -16.95 17.43 -20.59
N ARG A 716 -15.71 17.01 -20.88
CA ARG A 716 -14.65 16.90 -19.86
C ARG A 716 -14.26 18.27 -19.26
N ALA A 717 -14.47 19.37 -19.98
CA ALA A 717 -14.15 20.71 -19.49
C ALA A 717 -15.14 21.19 -18.43
N ALA A 718 -16.39 20.70 -18.50
CA ALA A 718 -17.46 21.12 -17.60
C ALA A 718 -17.13 20.89 -16.12
N ALA A 719 -16.57 19.73 -15.75
CA ALA A 719 -16.19 19.44 -14.37
C ALA A 719 -15.11 20.40 -13.86
N HIS A 720 -14.06 20.62 -14.66
CA HIS A 720 -13.00 21.57 -14.33
C HIS A 720 -13.52 23.02 -14.23
N ALA A 721 -14.47 23.42 -15.07
CA ALA A 721 -15.08 24.74 -14.99
C ALA A 721 -15.88 24.94 -13.69
N ILE A 722 -16.60 23.92 -13.21
CA ILE A 722 -17.29 23.96 -11.90
C ILE A 722 -16.28 24.16 -10.76
N TYR A 723 -15.19 23.40 -10.76
CA TYR A 723 -14.14 23.57 -9.74
C TYR A 723 -13.43 24.93 -9.85
N ALA A 724 -13.21 25.45 -11.05
CA ALA A 724 -12.67 26.79 -11.25
C ALA A 724 -13.61 27.88 -10.71
N LEU A 725 -14.92 27.79 -10.97
CA LEU A 725 -15.94 28.68 -10.41
C LEU A 725 -15.96 28.61 -8.87
N ALA A 726 -15.85 27.41 -8.30
CA ALA A 726 -15.76 27.22 -6.85
C ALA A 726 -14.50 27.90 -6.29
N GLY A 727 -13.33 27.66 -6.88
CA GLY A 727 -12.06 28.26 -6.46
C GLY A 727 -12.03 29.78 -6.60
N LEU A 728 -12.76 30.35 -7.56
CA LEU A 728 -12.93 31.79 -7.74
C LEU A 728 -14.00 32.40 -6.82
N ASN A 729 -14.72 31.61 -6.01
CA ASN A 729 -15.90 32.06 -5.26
C ASN A 729 -16.92 32.76 -6.17
N ALA A 730 -17.26 32.11 -7.28
CA ALA A 730 -18.20 32.59 -8.31
C ALA A 730 -19.18 31.49 -8.78
N LEU A 731 -19.31 30.41 -8.01
CA LEU A 731 -20.20 29.29 -8.34
C LEU A 731 -21.64 29.59 -7.91
N GLU A 732 -22.57 29.56 -8.86
CA GLU A 732 -23.98 29.84 -8.63
C GLU A 732 -24.79 28.57 -8.30
N PRO A 733 -25.85 28.66 -7.47
CA PRO A 733 -26.71 27.52 -7.14
C PRO A 733 -27.29 26.79 -8.36
N SER A 734 -27.63 27.51 -9.43
CA SER A 734 -28.15 26.91 -10.67
C SER A 734 -27.14 25.98 -11.34
N THR A 735 -25.85 26.31 -11.27
CA THR A 735 -24.77 25.47 -11.82
C THR A 735 -24.65 24.17 -11.03
N ILE A 736 -24.82 24.21 -9.70
CA ILE A 736 -24.88 22.99 -8.86
C ILE A 736 -26.06 22.12 -9.26
N SER A 737 -27.27 22.69 -9.37
CA SER A 737 -28.46 21.92 -9.75
C SER A 737 -28.30 21.25 -11.12
N GLN A 738 -27.73 21.96 -12.10
CA GLN A 738 -27.41 21.40 -13.42
C GLN A 738 -26.36 20.29 -13.34
N ALA A 739 -25.31 20.49 -12.54
CA ALA A 739 -24.25 19.50 -12.35
C ALA A 739 -24.78 18.21 -11.74
N LEU A 740 -25.60 18.29 -10.68
CA LEU A 740 -26.22 17.14 -10.04
C LEU A 740 -27.12 16.34 -10.98
N ALA A 741 -27.78 17.01 -11.93
CA ALA A 741 -28.62 16.37 -12.96
C ALA A 741 -27.81 15.78 -14.13
N SER A 742 -26.49 16.00 -14.18
CA SER A 742 -25.65 15.55 -15.29
C SER A 742 -25.49 14.03 -15.34
N LYS A 743 -25.52 13.49 -16.55
CA LYS A 743 -25.18 12.08 -16.82
C LYS A 743 -23.67 11.84 -16.85
N VAL A 744 -22.87 12.89 -17.06
CA VAL A 744 -21.40 12.81 -17.00
C VAL A 744 -20.96 12.77 -15.55
N ARG A 745 -20.31 11.66 -15.16
CA ARG A 745 -19.93 11.39 -13.77
C ARG A 745 -19.04 12.48 -13.19
N ALA A 746 -17.94 12.88 -13.86
CA ALA A 746 -17.08 13.98 -13.41
C ALA A 746 -17.86 15.26 -13.05
N VAL A 747 -18.85 15.63 -13.88
CA VAL A 747 -19.68 16.82 -13.69
C VAL A 747 -20.60 16.66 -12.48
N ARG A 748 -21.26 15.51 -12.35
CA ARG A 748 -22.11 15.20 -11.20
C ARG A 748 -21.31 15.17 -9.89
N ARG A 749 -20.11 14.57 -9.90
CA ARG A 749 -19.18 14.57 -8.76
C ARG A 749 -18.73 15.96 -8.38
N ALA A 750 -18.44 16.84 -9.35
CA ALA A 750 -18.15 18.24 -9.09
C ALA A 750 -19.32 18.94 -8.39
N GLY A 751 -20.56 18.65 -8.80
CA GLY A 751 -21.78 19.10 -8.10
C GLY A 751 -21.88 18.60 -6.67
N ILE A 752 -21.62 17.30 -6.42
CA ILE A 752 -21.64 16.70 -5.07
C ILE A 752 -20.58 17.33 -4.16
N ILE A 753 -19.37 17.56 -4.66
CA ILE A 753 -18.24 18.08 -3.88
C ILE A 753 -18.40 19.58 -3.59
N CYS A 754 -18.88 20.37 -4.55
CA CYS A 754 -18.99 21.82 -4.41
C CYS A 754 -20.34 22.29 -3.84
N GLY A 755 -21.37 21.45 -3.87
CA GLY A 755 -22.70 21.79 -3.38
C GLY A 755 -22.77 21.88 -1.85
N THR A 756 -23.57 22.83 -1.35
CA THR A 756 -23.91 22.89 0.08
C THR A 756 -24.83 21.73 0.48
N PRO A 757 -24.85 21.27 1.74
CA PRO A 757 -25.75 20.20 2.19
C PRO A 757 -27.22 20.42 1.82
N GLN A 758 -27.69 21.66 1.88
CA GLN A 758 -29.07 22.02 1.51
C GLN A 758 -29.32 21.84 0.00
N GLN A 759 -28.43 22.35 -0.86
CA GLN A 759 -28.55 22.18 -2.32
C GLN A 759 -28.49 20.70 -2.72
N LEU A 760 -27.63 19.91 -2.07
CA LEU A 760 -27.54 18.48 -2.30
C LEU A 760 -28.82 17.75 -1.88
N LYS A 761 -29.40 18.10 -0.71
CA LYS A 761 -30.70 17.57 -0.29
C LYS A 761 -31.79 17.86 -1.33
N GLU A 762 -31.93 19.11 -1.75
CA GLU A 762 -32.95 19.55 -2.71
C GLU A 762 -32.77 18.90 -4.09
N GLY A 763 -31.53 18.72 -4.53
CA GLY A 763 -31.22 18.15 -5.85
C GLY A 763 -31.21 16.62 -5.90
N LEU A 764 -30.94 15.95 -4.78
CA LEU A 764 -30.70 14.50 -4.76
C LEU A 764 -31.71 13.70 -3.95
N ILE A 765 -32.54 14.33 -3.10
CA ILE A 765 -33.60 13.66 -2.36
C ILE A 765 -34.96 14.14 -2.88
N VAL A 766 -35.66 13.26 -3.60
CA VAL A 766 -37.00 13.51 -4.16
C VAL A 766 -37.95 12.45 -3.63
N ASP A 767 -39.11 12.88 -3.11
CA ASP A 767 -40.12 12.01 -2.49
C ASP A 767 -39.53 11.07 -1.41
N GLY A 768 -38.60 11.59 -0.61
CA GLY A 768 -37.93 10.86 0.47
C GLY A 768 -36.93 9.80 -0.01
N LYS A 769 -36.48 9.84 -1.27
CA LYS A 769 -35.54 8.87 -1.86
C LYS A 769 -34.36 9.55 -2.53
N PHE A 770 -33.18 8.95 -2.36
CA PHE A 770 -31.97 9.35 -3.07
C PHE A 770 -32.11 9.04 -4.58
N GLN A 771 -31.84 10.04 -5.41
CA GLN A 771 -31.88 9.97 -6.87
C GLN A 771 -30.48 9.78 -7.47
N ILE A 772 -29.69 8.85 -6.91
CA ILE A 772 -28.36 8.49 -7.40
C ILE A 772 -28.25 6.97 -7.47
N GLU A 773 -27.96 6.45 -8.66
CA GLU A 773 -27.78 5.02 -8.90
C GLU A 773 -26.33 4.55 -8.72
N ASP A 774 -25.37 5.40 -9.11
CA ASP A 774 -23.94 5.11 -9.01
C ASP A 774 -23.53 4.98 -7.54
N ALA A 775 -22.96 3.83 -7.19
CA ALA A 775 -22.67 3.48 -5.81
C ALA A 775 -21.63 4.41 -5.17
N ARG A 776 -20.59 4.81 -5.92
CA ARG A 776 -19.55 5.69 -5.40
C ARG A 776 -20.11 7.09 -5.16
N ASP A 777 -20.82 7.62 -6.15
CA ASP A 777 -21.42 8.96 -6.03
C ASP A 777 -22.48 8.99 -4.91
N LEU A 778 -23.22 7.89 -4.70
CA LEU A 778 -24.17 7.76 -3.60
C LEU A 778 -23.45 7.78 -2.23
N ALA A 779 -22.33 7.07 -2.08
CA ALA A 779 -21.53 7.10 -0.86
C ALA A 779 -21.06 8.52 -0.54
N ASP A 780 -20.51 9.23 -1.54
CA ASP A 780 -20.01 10.60 -1.40
C ASP A 780 -21.17 11.58 -1.10
N ALA A 781 -22.32 11.42 -1.75
CA ALA A 781 -23.50 12.26 -1.55
C ALA A 781 -24.14 12.10 -0.17
N MET A 782 -24.27 10.87 0.35
CA MET A 782 -24.78 10.62 1.70
C MET A 782 -23.93 11.38 2.74
N VAL A 783 -22.61 11.27 2.63
CA VAL A 783 -21.69 11.95 3.54
C VAL A 783 -21.79 13.46 3.37
N ALA A 784 -21.78 13.97 2.14
CA ALA A 784 -21.86 15.40 1.87
C ALA A 784 -23.16 16.04 2.39
N ILE A 785 -24.32 15.41 2.16
CA ILE A 785 -25.62 15.86 2.69
C ILE A 785 -25.61 15.83 4.23
N SER A 786 -25.03 14.80 4.84
CA SER A 786 -25.02 14.64 6.30
C SER A 786 -24.22 15.69 7.06
N ARG A 787 -23.36 16.46 6.38
CA ARG A 787 -22.60 17.58 6.98
C ARG A 787 -23.48 18.78 7.35
N GLY A 788 -24.72 18.82 6.85
CA GLY A 788 -25.72 19.81 7.24
C GLY A 788 -26.25 19.59 8.68
N PRO A 789 -27.11 20.50 9.17
CA PRO A 789 -27.81 20.29 10.44
C PRO A 789 -28.66 19.01 10.41
N VAL A 790 -29.04 18.53 11.60
CA VAL A 790 -29.95 17.39 11.72
C VAL A 790 -31.28 17.71 11.04
N ASP A 791 -31.72 16.82 10.15
CA ASP A 791 -32.92 16.94 9.35
C ASP A 791 -33.66 15.60 9.28
N VAL A 792 -34.89 15.59 9.79
CA VAL A 792 -35.70 14.38 9.92
C VAL A 792 -35.98 13.73 8.56
N GLU A 793 -36.14 14.53 7.49
CA GLU A 793 -36.42 14.00 6.15
C GLU A 793 -35.17 13.34 5.55
N VAL A 794 -33.97 13.87 5.83
CA VAL A 794 -32.71 13.20 5.47
C VAL A 794 -32.59 11.87 6.20
N GLY A 795 -32.88 11.84 7.51
CA GLY A 795 -32.87 10.60 8.29
C GLY A 795 -33.87 9.54 7.77
N LYS A 796 -35.09 9.95 7.42
CA LYS A 796 -36.10 9.08 6.78
C LYS A 796 -35.61 8.55 5.43
N ALA A 797 -35.00 9.40 4.61
CA ALA A 797 -34.46 9.00 3.30
C ALA A 797 -33.32 7.99 3.44
N LEU A 798 -32.42 8.17 4.41
CA LEU A 798 -31.35 7.22 4.73
C LEU A 798 -31.90 5.87 5.21
N PHE A 799 -32.96 5.88 6.02
CA PHE A 799 -33.64 4.66 6.46
C PHE A 799 -34.33 3.93 5.30
N ALA A 800 -35.05 4.67 4.43
CA ALA A 800 -35.67 4.12 3.23
C ALA A 800 -34.62 3.51 2.28
N LEU A 801 -33.47 4.18 2.13
CA LEU A 801 -32.37 3.72 1.30
C LEU A 801 -31.81 2.37 1.77
N ILE A 802 -31.49 2.24 3.07
CA ILE A 802 -30.94 0.98 3.60
C ILE A 802 -31.96 -0.16 3.60
N THR A 803 -33.24 0.13 3.84
CA THR A 803 -34.30 -0.88 3.80
C THR A 803 -34.49 -1.43 2.38
N ALA A 804 -34.35 -0.57 1.36
CA ALA A 804 -34.46 -0.99 -0.03
C ALA A 804 -33.19 -1.70 -0.56
N ASN A 805 -32.02 -1.45 0.04
CA ASN A 805 -30.72 -1.85 -0.52
C ASN A 805 -29.77 -2.48 0.52
N GLU A 806 -30.30 -3.16 1.54
CA GLU A 806 -29.52 -3.66 2.67
C GLU A 806 -28.29 -4.45 2.24
N SER A 807 -28.46 -5.44 1.37
CA SER A 807 -27.36 -6.28 0.89
C SER A 807 -26.30 -5.46 0.17
N LYS A 808 -26.70 -4.57 -0.75
CA LYS A 808 -25.79 -3.72 -1.51
C LYS A 808 -24.97 -2.78 -0.62
N ILE A 809 -25.59 -2.20 0.41
CA ILE A 809 -24.90 -1.25 1.29
C ILE A 809 -24.04 -1.98 2.32
N SER A 810 -24.56 -3.03 2.97
CA SER A 810 -23.83 -3.76 4.00
C SER A 810 -22.63 -4.56 3.46
N GLN A 811 -22.67 -4.95 2.17
CA GLN A 811 -21.62 -5.67 1.48
C GLN A 811 -20.74 -4.77 0.60
N ASP A 812 -20.71 -3.46 0.81
CA ASP A 812 -19.85 -2.57 0.04
C ASP A 812 -19.19 -1.59 1.01
N THR A 813 -17.87 -1.64 1.12
CA THR A 813 -17.14 -0.95 2.19
C THR A 813 -17.37 0.58 2.15
N PRO A 814 -17.18 1.28 1.01
CA PRO A 814 -17.46 2.72 0.96
C PRO A 814 -18.93 3.10 1.16
N LEU A 815 -19.88 2.30 0.66
CA LEU A 815 -21.32 2.55 0.87
C LEU A 815 -21.72 2.34 2.32
N LYS A 816 -21.28 1.24 2.94
CA LYS A 816 -21.51 0.93 4.36
C LYS A 816 -21.02 2.08 5.21
N ASP A 817 -19.76 2.49 5.02
CA ASP A 817 -19.15 3.57 5.78
C ASP A 817 -19.88 4.90 5.52
N GLY A 818 -20.20 5.21 4.27
CA GLY A 818 -20.93 6.43 3.91
C GLY A 818 -22.30 6.49 4.56
N TRP A 819 -23.04 5.37 4.55
CA TRP A 819 -24.33 5.26 5.23
C TRP A 819 -24.18 5.38 6.74
N GLN A 820 -23.19 4.70 7.36
CA GLN A 820 -22.98 4.77 8.81
C GLN A 820 -22.60 6.18 9.26
N ILE A 821 -21.72 6.87 8.53
CA ILE A 821 -21.38 8.27 8.80
C ILE A 821 -22.65 9.13 8.74
N ALA A 822 -23.42 9.02 7.65
CA ALA A 822 -24.60 9.83 7.45
C ALA A 822 -25.70 9.53 8.48
N ALA A 823 -25.96 8.26 8.76
CA ALA A 823 -26.98 7.82 9.71
C ALA A 823 -26.66 8.21 11.15
N ASN A 824 -25.39 8.16 11.58
CA ASN A 824 -25.00 8.62 12.91
C ASN A 824 -25.13 10.15 13.07
N ARG A 825 -24.83 10.92 12.03
CA ARG A 825 -25.04 12.38 12.02
C ARG A 825 -26.51 12.77 11.97
N GLN A 826 -27.36 11.94 11.35
CA GLN A 826 -28.79 12.17 11.15
C GLN A 826 -29.67 11.23 11.99
N ALA A 827 -29.12 10.76 13.13
CA ALA A 827 -29.68 9.66 13.91
C ALA A 827 -31.15 9.82 14.34
N PRO A 828 -31.64 11.00 14.78
CA PRO A 828 -33.03 11.14 15.20
C PRO A 828 -34.02 10.71 14.12
N GLY A 829 -33.85 11.19 12.89
CA GLY A 829 -34.75 10.85 11.77
C GLY A 829 -34.66 9.38 11.37
N VAL A 830 -33.46 8.79 11.37
CA VAL A 830 -33.25 7.37 11.05
C VAL A 830 -33.94 6.47 12.08
N LEU A 831 -33.76 6.76 13.37
CA LEU A 831 -34.31 5.97 14.46
C LEU A 831 -35.84 6.11 14.57
N ALA A 832 -36.38 7.32 14.37
CA ALA A 832 -37.82 7.53 14.31
C ALA A 832 -38.45 6.75 13.15
N ALA A 833 -37.83 6.78 11.97
CA ALA A 833 -38.27 6.00 10.81
C ALA A 833 -38.22 4.48 11.07
N ALA A 834 -37.16 3.99 11.72
CA ALA A 834 -37.03 2.58 12.10
C ALA A 834 -38.13 2.14 13.08
N VAL A 835 -38.46 2.98 14.07
CA VAL A 835 -39.57 2.71 15.00
C VAL A 835 -40.91 2.71 14.26
N ALA A 836 -41.15 3.68 13.37
CA ALA A 836 -42.37 3.78 12.59
C ALA A 836 -42.57 2.57 11.66
N ALA A 837 -41.48 2.01 11.13
CA ALA A 837 -41.50 0.79 10.33
C ALA A 837 -41.74 -0.51 11.14
N GLY A 838 -41.90 -0.42 12.47
CA GLY A 838 -42.19 -1.57 13.31
C GLY A 838 -41.01 -2.52 13.51
N PHE A 839 -39.78 -2.01 13.44
CA PHE A 839 -38.60 -2.83 13.68
C PHE A 839 -38.67 -3.46 15.09
N GLY A 840 -38.44 -4.77 15.23
CA GLY A 840 -38.38 -5.50 16.52
C GLY A 840 -39.51 -6.53 16.73
N GLY A 841 -39.26 -7.77 17.16
CA GLY A 841 -38.04 -8.32 17.76
C GLY A 841 -38.08 -9.85 17.89
N SER A 842 -37.10 -10.39 18.63
CA SER A 842 -36.72 -11.80 18.74
C SER A 842 -35.91 -12.37 17.57
N GLN A 843 -34.60 -12.12 17.60
CA GLN A 843 -33.72 -13.28 17.59
C GLN A 843 -32.94 -13.19 18.90
N ALA A 844 -33.24 -14.11 19.82
CA ALA A 844 -32.24 -14.49 20.79
C ALA A 844 -30.95 -14.72 20.01
N ALA A 845 -29.85 -14.14 20.48
CA ALA A 845 -28.54 -14.49 19.98
C ALA A 845 -28.46 -16.02 19.97
N ALA A 846 -28.54 -16.65 18.79
CA ALA A 846 -28.09 -18.01 18.68
C ALA A 846 -26.64 -17.99 19.16
N GLU A 847 -26.23 -18.94 20.01
CA GLU A 847 -24.81 -19.12 20.29
C GLU A 847 -24.11 -19.34 18.95
N MET A 848 -23.42 -18.30 18.48
CA MET A 848 -22.73 -18.36 17.21
C MET A 848 -21.54 -19.31 17.40
N PRO A 849 -21.32 -20.23 16.46
CA PRO A 849 -20.28 -21.24 16.61
C PRO A 849 -18.92 -20.57 16.78
N ASN A 850 -18.09 -21.11 17.67
CA ASN A 850 -16.69 -20.73 17.75
C ASN A 850 -15.98 -21.23 16.47
N LEU A 851 -15.43 -20.30 15.68
CA LEU A 851 -14.76 -20.63 14.42
C LEU A 851 -13.30 -21.09 14.60
N MET A 852 -12.75 -21.00 15.81
CA MET A 852 -11.37 -21.38 16.08
C MET A 852 -11.18 -22.91 15.93
N PRO A 853 -10.24 -23.39 15.10
CA PRO A 853 -9.91 -24.81 15.03
C PRO A 853 -9.09 -25.20 16.27
N ASN A 854 -9.42 -26.35 16.87
CA ASN A 854 -8.77 -26.86 18.09
C ASN A 854 -8.71 -25.81 19.22
N PRO A 855 -9.85 -25.23 19.64
CA PRO A 855 -9.90 -24.06 20.53
C PRO A 855 -9.47 -24.35 21.97
N ASP A 856 -9.51 -25.62 22.38
CA ASP A 856 -9.09 -26.15 23.67
C ASP A 856 -7.70 -26.83 23.59
N PHE A 857 -7.04 -26.72 22.43
CA PHE A 857 -5.72 -27.29 22.14
C PHE A 857 -5.54 -28.79 22.44
N SER A 858 -6.65 -29.53 22.53
CA SER A 858 -6.68 -30.94 22.96
C SER A 858 -6.15 -31.92 21.91
N ASP A 859 -6.26 -31.56 20.62
CA ASP A 859 -5.67 -32.32 19.52
C ASP A 859 -4.18 -31.95 19.36
N VAL A 860 -3.29 -32.94 19.52
CA VAL A 860 -1.83 -32.75 19.61
C VAL A 860 -1.11 -33.63 18.59
N ALA A 861 -0.31 -33.00 17.73
CA ALA A 861 0.53 -33.68 16.75
C ALA A 861 2.00 -33.25 16.92
N GLY A 862 2.91 -34.20 17.12
CA GLY A 862 4.33 -33.91 17.28
C GLY A 862 4.69 -33.07 18.52
N GLY A 863 3.86 -33.12 19.58
CA GLY A 863 4.11 -32.41 20.84
C GLY A 863 3.62 -30.95 20.88
N LYS A 864 2.94 -30.48 19.82
CA LYS A 864 2.31 -29.15 19.73
C LYS A 864 0.83 -29.27 19.32
N PRO A 865 0.00 -28.23 19.54
CA PRO A 865 -1.38 -28.26 19.12
C PRO A 865 -1.51 -28.42 17.60
N ALA A 866 -2.34 -29.36 17.15
CA ALA A 866 -2.59 -29.62 15.73
C ALA A 866 -3.28 -28.42 15.07
N ASN A 867 -3.04 -28.23 13.76
CA ASN A 867 -3.57 -27.13 12.92
C ASN A 867 -3.05 -25.71 13.21
N TRP A 868 -2.12 -25.57 14.16
CA TRP A 868 -1.41 -24.31 14.43
C TRP A 868 -0.02 -24.31 13.76
N THR A 869 0.40 -23.13 13.29
CA THR A 869 1.72 -22.93 12.66
C THR A 869 2.86 -23.11 13.67
N ASP A 870 4.06 -23.40 13.16
CA ASP A 870 5.29 -23.23 13.95
C ASP A 870 5.49 -21.78 14.38
N LEU A 871 6.41 -21.54 15.33
CA LEU A 871 6.72 -20.21 15.82
C LEU A 871 7.17 -19.28 14.69
N ARG A 872 6.38 -18.23 14.46
CA ARG A 872 6.78 -17.10 13.62
C ARG A 872 7.54 -16.11 14.47
N PHE A 873 8.76 -15.75 14.07
CA PHE A 873 9.62 -14.80 14.78
C PHE A 873 9.58 -13.42 14.13
N TYR A 874 9.53 -12.38 14.95
CA TYR A 874 9.52 -10.99 14.51
C TYR A 874 10.85 -10.30 14.86
N VAL A 875 11.29 -10.36 16.12
CA VAL A 875 12.56 -9.80 16.61
C VAL A 875 13.09 -10.67 17.77
N GLY A 876 14.39 -10.62 18.08
CA GLY A 876 14.97 -11.28 19.26
C GLY A 876 15.59 -12.66 19.00
N ASP A 877 15.99 -13.32 20.09
CA ASP A 877 16.73 -14.58 20.06
C ASP A 877 15.80 -15.76 19.75
N ARG A 878 16.25 -16.66 18.87
CA ARG A 878 15.48 -17.83 18.41
C ARG A 878 15.87 -19.11 19.13
N ASP A 879 17.05 -19.14 19.77
CA ASP A 879 17.61 -20.34 20.35
C ASP A 879 16.97 -20.63 21.70
N GLY A 880 16.33 -21.80 21.80
CA GLY A 880 15.72 -22.28 23.04
C GLY A 880 14.28 -21.82 23.27
N VAL A 881 13.62 -21.20 22.28
CA VAL A 881 12.18 -20.95 22.33
C VAL A 881 11.42 -22.25 22.07
N LYS A 882 10.43 -22.56 22.92
CA LYS A 882 9.63 -23.79 22.82
C LYS A 882 8.16 -23.46 22.62
N LEU A 883 7.56 -24.07 21.60
CA LEU A 883 6.11 -24.15 21.41
C LEU A 883 5.67 -25.58 21.73
N THR A 884 4.82 -25.75 22.74
CA THR A 884 4.37 -27.07 23.20
C THR A 884 2.88 -27.06 23.51
N ALA A 885 2.23 -28.23 23.39
CA ALA A 885 0.94 -28.46 24.02
C ALA A 885 1.16 -28.85 25.49
N SER A 886 0.63 -28.06 26.43
CA SER A 886 0.78 -28.26 27.87
C SER A 886 -0.50 -28.85 28.46
N PRO A 887 -0.43 -29.90 29.30
CA PRO A 887 -1.59 -30.45 29.99
C PRO A 887 -2.08 -29.59 31.16
N ASP A 888 -1.43 -28.45 31.43
CA ASP A 888 -1.76 -27.55 32.52
C ASP A 888 -2.77 -26.47 32.08
N GLY A 889 -3.66 -26.81 31.15
CA GLY A 889 -4.72 -25.94 30.66
C GLY A 889 -5.76 -25.61 31.73
N ARG A 890 -6.58 -24.61 31.43
CA ARG A 890 -7.64 -24.11 32.30
C ARG A 890 -8.68 -25.21 32.45
N GLU A 891 -9.10 -25.46 33.69
CA GLU A 891 -10.10 -26.52 34.01
C GLU A 891 -9.67 -27.95 33.59
N GLY A 892 -8.37 -28.19 33.38
CA GLY A 892 -7.82 -29.51 33.04
C GLY A 892 -7.80 -29.83 31.54
N SER A 893 -8.00 -28.84 30.68
CA SER A 893 -7.79 -28.90 29.22
C SER A 893 -6.29 -28.93 28.86
N MET A 894 -6.00 -29.01 27.56
CA MET A 894 -4.67 -28.69 27.02
C MET A 894 -4.55 -27.19 26.78
N ALA A 895 -3.34 -26.64 26.84
CA ALA A 895 -3.06 -25.25 26.48
C ALA A 895 -1.90 -25.15 25.50
N LEU A 896 -1.95 -24.15 24.61
CA LEU A 896 -0.80 -23.77 23.81
C LEU A 896 0.19 -23.01 24.69
N SER A 897 1.42 -23.49 24.82
CA SER A 897 2.47 -22.87 25.63
C SER A 897 3.64 -22.39 24.77
N ILE A 898 4.06 -21.14 24.97
CA ILE A 898 5.28 -20.57 24.39
C ILE A 898 6.21 -20.15 25.53
N SER A 899 7.44 -20.63 25.52
CA SER A 899 8.46 -20.25 26.52
C SER A 899 9.78 -19.87 25.88
N SER A 900 10.48 -18.90 26.48
CA SER A 900 11.82 -18.50 26.09
C SER A 900 12.64 -18.02 27.29
N ALA A 901 13.88 -18.49 27.44
CA ALA A 901 14.82 -17.99 28.44
C ALA A 901 15.51 -16.67 28.04
N LYS A 902 15.46 -16.33 26.75
CA LYS A 902 16.07 -15.12 26.18
C LYS A 902 15.01 -14.23 25.54
N ASN A 903 15.30 -12.95 25.40
CA ASN A 903 14.35 -12.01 24.83
C ASN A 903 13.99 -12.41 23.39
N SER A 904 12.73 -12.79 23.18
CA SER A 904 12.23 -13.29 21.89
C SER A 904 10.83 -12.75 21.64
N ASP A 905 10.59 -12.31 20.42
CA ASP A 905 9.27 -11.89 19.95
C ASP A 905 8.80 -12.85 18.87
N CYS A 906 7.82 -13.67 19.23
CA CYS A 906 7.33 -14.73 18.35
C CYS A 906 5.85 -15.04 18.61
N GLY A 907 5.27 -15.92 17.82
CA GLY A 907 3.94 -16.42 18.11
C GLY A 907 3.54 -17.59 17.24
N ALA A 908 2.60 -18.38 17.75
CA ALA A 908 1.90 -19.38 16.96
C ALA A 908 0.67 -18.73 16.34
N ALA A 909 0.35 -19.11 15.10
CA ALA A 909 -0.76 -18.54 14.35
C ALA A 909 -1.65 -19.62 13.74
N VAL A 910 -2.91 -19.27 13.50
CA VAL A 910 -3.86 -20.09 12.75
C VAL A 910 -4.70 -19.23 11.82
N THR A 911 -4.98 -19.75 10.62
CA THR A 911 -5.86 -19.09 9.66
C THR A 911 -7.29 -19.59 9.86
N VAL A 912 -8.22 -18.67 10.08
CA VAL A 912 -9.64 -18.95 10.31
C VAL A 912 -10.46 -18.33 9.20
N LYS A 913 -11.29 -19.12 8.51
CA LYS A 913 -12.24 -18.59 7.52
C LYS A 913 -13.35 -17.81 8.22
N VAL A 914 -13.67 -16.65 7.70
CA VAL A 914 -14.69 -15.75 8.26
C VAL A 914 -15.60 -15.23 7.17
N LYS A 915 -16.80 -14.79 7.55
CA LYS A 915 -17.64 -13.98 6.68
C LYS A 915 -16.96 -12.62 6.51
N GLN A 916 -16.89 -12.13 5.27
CA GLN A 916 -16.51 -10.75 5.02
C GLN A 916 -17.52 -9.80 5.68
N ARG A 917 -17.03 -8.63 6.10
CA ARG A 917 -17.79 -7.48 6.61
C ARG A 917 -18.68 -7.82 7.80
N THR A 918 -18.20 -8.74 8.62
CA THR A 918 -18.90 -9.29 9.78
C THR A 918 -18.07 -9.04 11.04
N ARG A 919 -18.74 -8.66 12.12
CA ARG A 919 -18.08 -8.49 13.42
C ARG A 919 -17.98 -9.79 14.17
N TYR A 920 -16.77 -10.09 14.61
CA TYR A 920 -16.45 -11.20 15.49
C TYR A 920 -15.89 -10.70 16.81
N ARG A 921 -16.05 -11.48 17.88
CA ARG A 921 -15.30 -11.30 19.11
C ARG A 921 -14.19 -12.34 19.15
N LEU A 922 -12.94 -11.87 19.18
CA LEU A 922 -11.77 -12.69 19.43
C LEU A 922 -11.46 -12.66 20.93
N SER A 923 -11.32 -13.82 21.57
CA SER A 923 -11.01 -13.93 22.99
C SER A 923 -10.21 -15.20 23.31
N ALA A 924 -9.49 -15.19 24.43
CA ALA A 924 -8.87 -16.37 25.04
C ALA A 924 -8.62 -16.13 26.51
N TRP A 925 -8.25 -17.19 27.24
CA TRP A 925 -7.61 -17.09 28.53
C TRP A 925 -6.10 -17.19 28.37
N ILE A 926 -5.37 -16.28 29.02
CA ILE A 926 -3.90 -16.25 28.99
C ILE A 926 -3.37 -16.37 30.41
N LYS A 927 -2.49 -17.33 30.64
CA LYS A 927 -1.69 -17.47 31.87
C LYS A 927 -0.25 -17.19 31.54
N THR A 928 0.49 -16.57 32.46
CA THR A 928 1.91 -16.24 32.27
C THR A 928 2.72 -16.59 33.51
N GLN A 929 3.96 -17.03 33.31
CA GLN A 929 4.92 -17.29 34.39
C GLN A 929 6.23 -16.60 34.03
N ASP A 930 6.64 -15.67 34.89
CA ASP A 930 7.84 -14.86 34.75
C ASP A 930 7.98 -14.21 33.35
N LEU A 931 6.84 -13.88 32.72
CA LEU A 931 6.82 -13.27 31.40
C LEU A 931 7.28 -11.81 31.50
N LYS A 932 8.52 -11.53 31.10
CA LYS A 932 9.12 -10.19 31.15
C LYS A 932 9.30 -9.66 29.75
N PRO A 933 8.44 -8.71 29.30
CA PRO A 933 8.64 -8.01 28.03
C PRO A 933 9.93 -7.20 28.04
N ALA A 934 10.55 -7.00 26.89
CA ALA A 934 11.59 -5.99 26.75
C ALA A 934 10.97 -4.58 26.69
N GLY A 935 11.50 -3.66 27.49
CA GLY A 935 10.94 -2.31 27.66
C GLY A 935 9.47 -2.35 28.11
N ASP A 936 8.66 -1.44 27.55
CA ASP A 936 7.21 -1.36 27.80
C ASP A 936 6.38 -2.25 26.85
N GLY A 937 6.99 -3.31 26.32
CA GLY A 937 6.32 -4.25 25.41
C GLY A 937 5.05 -4.87 26.02
N PRO A 938 4.05 -5.24 25.18
CA PRO A 938 2.75 -5.65 25.67
C PRO A 938 2.72 -7.07 26.26
N GLY A 939 3.74 -7.91 26.00
CA GLY A 939 3.81 -9.27 26.56
C GLY A 939 2.99 -10.29 25.76
N ALA A 940 2.24 -11.15 26.44
CA ALA A 940 1.44 -12.21 25.83
C ALA A 940 0.05 -11.70 25.44
N LEU A 941 -0.37 -11.85 24.18
CA LEU A 941 -1.66 -11.33 23.71
C LEU A 941 -2.21 -12.10 22.51
N LEU A 942 -3.50 -11.87 22.20
CA LEU A 942 -4.07 -12.28 20.92
C LEU A 942 -4.03 -11.14 19.91
N ASN A 943 -3.75 -11.48 18.66
CA ASN A 943 -3.74 -10.51 17.56
C ASN A 943 -4.32 -11.13 16.29
N VAL A 944 -5.09 -10.36 15.53
CA VAL A 944 -5.33 -10.64 14.12
C VAL A 944 -4.21 -9.98 13.32
N HIS A 945 -3.49 -10.74 12.49
CA HIS A 945 -2.30 -10.25 11.78
C HIS A 945 -2.57 -8.93 11.06
N GLY A 946 -1.76 -7.91 11.37
CA GLY A 946 -1.92 -6.57 10.78
C GLY A 946 -3.18 -5.81 11.20
N GLY A 947 -3.94 -6.30 12.19
CA GLY A 947 -5.21 -5.72 12.61
C GLY A 947 -5.32 -5.55 14.13
N GLU A 948 -6.46 -5.99 14.67
CA GLU A 948 -6.90 -5.82 16.04
C GLU A 948 -6.07 -6.68 17.01
N ARG A 949 -5.93 -6.22 18.26
CA ARG A 949 -5.17 -6.93 19.30
C ARG A 949 -5.85 -6.78 20.65
N THR A 950 -5.72 -7.80 21.49
CA THR A 950 -6.17 -7.72 22.88
C THR A 950 -5.20 -6.91 23.73
N GLN A 951 -5.62 -6.58 24.94
CA GLN A 951 -4.67 -6.18 25.98
C GLN A 951 -3.68 -7.33 26.24
N GLY A 952 -2.43 -6.96 26.53
CA GLY A 952 -1.38 -7.92 26.81
C GLY A 952 -1.26 -8.30 28.28
N VAL A 953 -0.84 -9.54 28.52
CA VAL A 953 -0.64 -10.14 29.82
C VAL A 953 0.86 -10.30 30.05
N LYS A 954 1.35 -9.82 31.20
CA LYS A 954 2.77 -9.81 31.56
C LYS A 954 2.99 -10.15 33.03
N GLY A 955 4.21 -10.53 33.37
CA GLY A 955 4.63 -10.99 34.68
C GLY A 955 4.25 -12.45 34.93
N THR A 956 4.00 -12.78 36.20
CA THR A 956 3.37 -14.04 36.60
C THR A 956 1.92 -13.76 36.90
N LYS A 957 1.03 -14.18 36.01
CA LYS A 957 -0.42 -13.99 36.11
C LYS A 957 -1.11 -15.31 35.89
N ASP A 958 -2.06 -15.62 36.76
CA ASP A 958 -2.97 -16.74 36.53
C ASP A 958 -3.90 -16.45 35.34
N TRP A 959 -4.69 -17.43 34.92
CA TRP A 959 -5.59 -17.34 33.78
C TRP A 959 -6.38 -16.03 33.76
N THR A 960 -6.09 -15.20 32.77
CA THR A 960 -6.68 -13.88 32.56
C THR A 960 -7.42 -13.87 31.22
N GLN A 961 -8.73 -13.58 31.24
CA GLN A 961 -9.49 -13.47 30.01
C GLN A 961 -9.14 -12.19 29.28
N VAL A 962 -8.85 -12.32 27.99
CA VAL A 962 -8.62 -11.19 27.09
C VAL A 962 -9.59 -11.26 25.93
N SER A 963 -10.02 -10.10 25.43
CA SER A 963 -10.87 -10.04 24.23
C SER A 963 -10.68 -8.75 23.45
N THR A 964 -11.00 -8.81 22.16
CA THR A 964 -11.13 -7.66 21.25
C THR A 964 -12.21 -7.97 20.23
N ASP A 965 -12.95 -6.95 19.80
CA ASP A 965 -13.82 -7.08 18.65
C ASP A 965 -12.98 -6.93 17.37
N VAL A 966 -13.34 -7.70 16.34
CA VAL A 966 -12.70 -7.74 15.03
C VAL A 966 -13.76 -7.47 13.97
N GLU A 967 -13.54 -6.51 13.09
CA GLU A 967 -14.39 -6.27 11.92
C GLU A 967 -13.69 -6.84 10.70
N THR A 968 -14.21 -7.90 10.10
CA THR A 968 -13.46 -8.61 9.05
C THR A 968 -13.24 -7.76 7.81
N GLY A 969 -14.10 -6.76 7.53
CA GLY A 969 -14.00 -5.98 6.30
C GLY A 969 -13.99 -6.91 5.09
N ASP A 970 -13.14 -6.66 4.09
CA ASP A 970 -13.09 -7.53 2.90
C ASP A 970 -12.32 -8.86 3.13
N ARG A 971 -11.84 -9.13 4.35
CA ARG A 971 -11.12 -10.36 4.69
C ARG A 971 -12.08 -11.55 4.74
N SER A 972 -11.84 -12.55 3.90
CA SER A 972 -12.52 -13.86 3.94
C SER A 972 -11.83 -14.87 4.87
N GLU A 973 -10.66 -14.49 5.38
CA GLU A 973 -9.88 -15.25 6.36
C GLU A 973 -9.14 -14.30 7.32
N LEU A 974 -8.97 -14.73 8.57
CA LEU A 974 -8.17 -14.03 9.57
C LEU A 974 -7.01 -14.92 10.00
N LEU A 975 -5.79 -14.38 9.97
CA LEU A 975 -4.64 -15.01 10.63
C LEU A 975 -4.61 -14.56 12.10
N VAL A 976 -5.04 -15.43 13.01
CA VAL A 976 -5.10 -15.18 14.45
C VAL A 976 -3.82 -15.70 15.11
N HIS A 977 -3.18 -14.85 15.90
CA HIS A 977 -1.93 -15.13 16.61
C HIS A 977 -2.14 -15.23 18.12
N CYS A 978 -1.48 -16.21 18.73
CA CYS A 978 -1.07 -16.21 20.13
C CYS A 978 0.37 -15.67 20.19
N LEU A 979 0.53 -14.38 20.50
CA LEU A 979 1.83 -13.70 20.44
C LEU A 979 2.54 -13.70 21.79
N PHE A 980 3.78 -14.18 21.80
CA PHE A 980 4.76 -14.09 22.87
C PHE A 980 5.68 -12.88 22.65
N GLY A 981 5.51 -11.82 23.45
CA GLY A 981 6.29 -10.57 23.36
C GLY A 981 5.54 -9.43 22.68
N GLY A 982 4.65 -9.76 21.73
CA GLY A 982 3.68 -8.84 21.15
C GLY A 982 4.30 -7.64 20.42
N TYR A 983 5.31 -7.87 19.58
CA TYR A 983 6.05 -6.84 18.84
C TYR A 983 7.09 -6.07 19.66
N GLY A 984 7.33 -6.46 20.92
CA GLY A 984 8.38 -5.91 21.79
C GLY A 984 9.43 -6.92 22.26
N GLY A 985 9.15 -8.22 22.16
CA GLY A 985 9.98 -9.29 22.72
C GLY A 985 9.73 -9.56 24.21
N ALA A 986 9.90 -10.80 24.65
CA ALA A 986 9.82 -11.20 26.05
C ALA A 986 10.73 -12.38 26.42
N THR A 987 11.00 -12.56 27.72
CA THR A 987 11.43 -13.83 28.33
C THR A 987 10.30 -14.41 29.17
N GLY A 988 10.35 -15.69 29.56
CA GLY A 988 9.38 -16.35 30.44
C GLY A 988 8.48 -17.32 29.67
N THR A 989 7.30 -17.61 30.21
CA THR A 989 6.34 -18.54 29.62
C THR A 989 4.94 -17.93 29.56
N ALA A 990 4.23 -18.18 28.45
CA ALA A 990 2.82 -17.85 28.27
C ALA A 990 2.03 -19.10 27.84
N TRP A 991 0.87 -19.30 28.43
CA TRP A 991 -0.11 -20.31 28.05
C TRP A 991 -1.38 -19.63 27.54
N TYR A 992 -1.97 -20.21 26.50
CA TYR A 992 -3.20 -19.77 25.87
C TYR A 992 -4.18 -20.94 25.90
N ASP A 993 -5.43 -20.65 26.25
CA ASP A 993 -6.49 -21.64 26.33
C ASP A 993 -7.87 -21.03 26.02
N ASP A 994 -8.85 -21.86 25.71
CA ASP A 994 -10.24 -21.50 25.40
C ASP A 994 -10.31 -20.38 24.35
N ILE A 995 -9.53 -20.50 23.28
CA ILE A 995 -9.50 -19.47 22.25
C ILE A 995 -10.79 -19.49 21.43
N SER A 996 -11.39 -18.32 21.28
CA SER A 996 -12.71 -18.18 20.67
C SER A 996 -12.78 -17.03 19.69
N LEU A 997 -13.37 -17.30 18.53
CA LEU A 997 -13.75 -16.33 17.52
C LEU A 997 -15.22 -16.56 17.16
N THR A 998 -16.11 -15.78 17.76
CA THR A 998 -17.56 -15.93 17.60
C THR A 998 -18.17 -14.71 16.95
N GLU A 999 -19.11 -14.92 16.03
CA GLU A 999 -19.86 -13.82 15.41
C GLU A 999 -20.73 -13.14 16.49
N ILE A 1000 -20.73 -11.80 16.52
CA ILE A 1000 -21.53 -11.05 17.50
C ILE A 1000 -22.98 -11.01 17.01
N ALA A 1001 -23.90 -11.70 17.69
CA ALA A 1001 -25.31 -11.75 17.33
C ALA A 1001 -25.97 -10.36 17.34
N GLY A 1002 -26.79 -10.07 16.32
CA GLY A 1002 -27.31 -8.72 16.06
C GLY A 1002 -26.26 -7.77 15.48
N GLY A 1003 -25.06 -8.27 15.12
CA GLY A 1003 -23.98 -7.48 14.53
C GLY A 1003 -23.95 -7.45 12.99
N SER A 1004 -24.84 -8.19 12.32
CA SER A 1004 -24.93 -8.26 10.86
C SER A 1004 -26.29 -7.74 10.34
N GLY A 1005 -26.28 -7.14 9.15
CA GLY A 1005 -27.47 -6.60 8.49
C GLY A 1005 -28.00 -5.28 9.07
N LEU A 1006 -29.17 -4.87 8.58
CA LEU A 1006 -29.87 -3.62 8.91
C LEU A 1006 -30.11 -3.48 10.42
N ALA A 1007 -30.54 -4.56 11.07
CA ALA A 1007 -30.84 -4.56 12.50
C ALA A 1007 -29.64 -4.14 13.35
N GLY A 1008 -28.46 -4.70 13.05
CA GLY A 1008 -27.25 -4.37 13.78
C GLY A 1008 -26.75 -2.97 13.53
N MET A 1009 -26.88 -2.49 12.28
CA MET A 1009 -26.53 -1.11 11.94
C MET A 1009 -27.42 -0.10 12.67
N LEU A 1010 -28.73 -0.37 12.78
CA LEU A 1010 -29.67 0.48 13.55
C LEU A 1010 -29.41 0.45 15.05
N ASP A 1011 -29.12 -0.73 15.61
CA ASP A 1011 -28.75 -0.87 17.03
C ASP A 1011 -27.47 -0.08 17.36
N GLN A 1012 -26.49 -0.02 16.45
CA GLN A 1012 -25.28 0.79 16.62
C GLN A 1012 -25.58 2.29 16.61
N VAL A 1013 -26.41 2.76 15.67
CA VAL A 1013 -26.85 4.16 15.62
C VAL A 1013 -27.61 4.52 16.91
N ALA A 1014 -28.51 3.65 17.38
CA ALA A 1014 -29.27 3.83 18.62
C ALA A 1014 -28.36 3.92 19.87
N ALA A 1015 -27.45 2.96 20.03
CA ALA A 1015 -26.51 2.92 21.15
C ALA A 1015 -25.58 4.14 21.16
N ARG A 1016 -25.16 4.59 19.98
CA ARG A 1016 -24.31 5.79 19.86
C ARG A 1016 -25.09 7.07 20.14
N PHE A 1017 -26.28 7.22 19.57
CA PHE A 1017 -27.09 8.41 19.76
C PHE A 1017 -27.52 8.60 21.22
N SER A 1018 -27.86 7.52 21.94
CA SER A 1018 -28.22 7.60 23.36
C SER A 1018 -27.08 8.17 24.23
N THR A 1019 -25.83 7.87 23.89
CA THR A 1019 -24.64 8.32 24.63
C THR A 1019 -24.13 9.69 24.18
N THR A 1020 -24.19 9.99 22.88
CA THR A 1020 -23.56 11.19 22.29
C THR A 1020 -24.55 12.32 21.94
N GLY A 1021 -25.82 11.99 21.74
CA GLY A 1021 -26.85 12.98 21.41
C GLY A 1021 -27.07 13.98 22.54
N ASP A 1022 -27.34 15.23 22.20
CA ASP A 1022 -27.68 16.24 23.18
C ASP A 1022 -29.04 15.93 23.85
N ALA A 1023 -29.26 16.52 25.02
CA ALA A 1023 -30.44 16.22 25.82
C ALA A 1023 -31.76 16.59 25.12
N ALA A 1024 -31.79 17.67 24.34
CA ALA A 1024 -32.99 18.14 23.66
C ALA A 1024 -33.35 17.20 22.50
N ALA A 1025 -32.37 16.79 21.69
CA ALA A 1025 -32.56 15.85 20.59
C ALA A 1025 -32.99 14.46 21.10
N LYS A 1026 -32.42 13.99 22.22
CA LYS A 1026 -32.83 12.73 22.85
C LYS A 1026 -34.26 12.79 23.40
N GLN A 1027 -34.63 13.90 24.04
CA GLN A 1027 -35.99 14.10 24.53
C GLN A 1027 -36.99 14.17 23.38
N ALA A 1028 -36.68 14.92 22.32
CA ALA A 1028 -37.54 15.03 21.14
C ALA A 1028 -37.77 13.66 20.48
N LEU A 1029 -36.72 12.84 20.33
CA LEU A 1029 -36.86 11.48 19.82
C LEU A 1029 -37.68 10.59 20.76
N ALA A 1030 -37.45 10.68 22.08
CA ALA A 1030 -38.20 9.92 23.08
C ALA A 1030 -39.70 10.28 23.06
N ASP A 1031 -40.04 11.56 22.91
CA ASP A 1031 -41.42 12.06 22.79
C ASP A 1031 -42.09 11.55 21.51
N GLU A 1032 -41.34 11.50 20.40
CA GLU A 1032 -41.81 11.00 19.11
C GLU A 1032 -42.12 9.49 19.15
N ILE A 1033 -41.23 8.68 19.74
CA ILE A 1033 -41.36 7.22 19.75
C ILE A 1033 -42.15 6.67 20.95
N GLY A 1034 -42.43 7.48 21.96
CA GLY A 1034 -43.08 7.09 23.23
C GLY A 1034 -44.47 6.46 23.08
N LYS A 1035 -45.10 6.57 21.90
CA LYS A 1035 -46.41 6.00 21.58
C LYS A 1035 -46.32 4.61 20.90
N SER A 1036 -45.12 4.11 20.62
CA SER A 1036 -44.91 2.83 19.93
C SER A 1036 -44.71 1.67 20.91
N GLU A 1037 -45.40 0.55 20.67
CA GLU A 1037 -45.33 -0.64 21.53
C GLU A 1037 -44.29 -1.69 21.07
N GLY A 1038 -43.58 -1.42 19.97
CA GLY A 1038 -42.61 -2.33 19.35
C GLY A 1038 -41.37 -2.62 20.20
N GLY A 1039 -40.76 -3.80 20.02
CA GLY A 1039 -39.61 -4.25 20.81
C GLY A 1039 -38.38 -3.34 20.68
N PHE A 1040 -38.09 -2.83 19.48
CA PHE A 1040 -37.01 -1.86 19.25
C PHE A 1040 -37.31 -0.52 19.91
N ALA A 1041 -38.56 -0.02 19.81
CA ALA A 1041 -38.98 1.24 20.41
C ALA A 1041 -38.81 1.21 21.95
N LYS A 1042 -39.23 0.12 22.60
CA LYS A 1042 -39.03 -0.08 24.05
C LYS A 1042 -37.56 -0.12 24.44
N LYS A 1043 -36.73 -0.84 23.68
CA LYS A 1043 -35.28 -0.92 23.90
C LYS A 1043 -34.62 0.46 23.73
N LEU A 1044 -34.96 1.18 22.67
CA LEU A 1044 -34.45 2.52 22.39
C LEU A 1044 -34.89 3.52 23.45
N LEU A 1045 -36.17 3.53 23.85
CA LEU A 1045 -36.66 4.36 24.96
C LEU A 1045 -35.90 4.07 26.25
N ALA A 1046 -35.64 2.80 26.57
CA ALA A 1046 -34.83 2.44 27.73
C ALA A 1046 -33.41 3.02 27.61
N GLN A 1047 -32.77 2.92 26.44
CA GLN A 1047 -31.44 3.49 26.19
C GLN A 1047 -31.41 5.03 26.23
N LEU A 1048 -32.44 5.71 25.72
CA LEU A 1048 -32.54 7.18 25.79
C LEU A 1048 -32.77 7.66 27.24
N ASN A 1049 -33.51 6.88 28.02
CA ASN A 1049 -33.84 7.18 29.42
C ASN A 1049 -32.78 6.70 30.41
N THR A 1050 -31.81 5.86 30.00
CA THR A 1050 -30.67 5.54 30.87
C THR A 1050 -29.90 6.82 31.14
N LYS A 1051 -29.91 7.24 32.42
CA LYS A 1051 -29.03 8.32 32.89
C LYS A 1051 -27.61 7.99 32.43
N PRO A 1052 -26.89 8.92 31.77
CA PRO A 1052 -25.47 8.74 31.55
C PRO A 1052 -24.82 8.40 32.88
N ALA A 1053 -23.99 7.37 32.94
CA ALA A 1053 -23.02 7.28 34.02
C ALA A 1053 -22.26 8.60 33.98
N ALA A 1054 -22.36 9.39 35.06
CA ALA A 1054 -21.83 10.75 35.05
C ALA A 1054 -20.35 10.69 34.63
N PRO A 1055 -19.92 11.40 33.58
CA PRO A 1055 -18.51 11.76 33.51
C PRO A 1055 -18.23 12.52 34.79
N ALA A 1056 -17.21 12.08 35.55
CA ALA A 1056 -16.88 12.72 36.82
C ALA A 1056 -16.71 14.23 36.56
N PRO A 1057 -17.48 15.10 37.22
CA PRO A 1057 -17.32 16.53 37.02
C PRO A 1057 -15.91 16.91 37.43
N THR A 1058 -15.09 17.40 36.50
CA THR A 1058 -13.86 18.10 36.84
C THR A 1058 -14.29 19.41 37.49
N LYS A 1059 -14.38 19.41 38.82
CA LYS A 1059 -14.41 20.66 39.60
C LYS A 1059 -13.15 21.44 39.24
N ASP A 1060 -13.29 22.75 39.00
CA ASP A 1060 -12.13 23.64 38.94
C ASP A 1060 -11.33 23.47 40.23
N LYS A 1061 -10.12 22.92 40.11
CA LYS A 1061 -9.24 22.68 41.25
C LYS A 1061 -8.74 24.02 41.80
N LYS A 1062 -8.87 24.23 43.10
CA LYS A 1062 -8.36 25.38 43.84
C LYS A 1062 -6.82 25.46 43.73
N ASN A 1063 -6.14 24.32 43.69
CA ASN A 1063 -4.70 24.22 43.56
C ASN A 1063 -4.33 23.92 42.10
N LYS A 1064 -3.86 24.94 41.37
CA LYS A 1064 -3.43 24.77 39.97
C LYS A 1064 -2.16 23.92 39.90
N PRO A 1065 -2.16 22.81 39.15
CA PRO A 1065 -0.97 22.04 38.85
C PRO A 1065 0.13 22.86 38.18
N ASP A 1066 1.36 22.80 38.69
CA ASP A 1066 2.54 23.17 37.92
C ASP A 1066 2.86 22.02 36.96
N SER A 1067 2.86 22.29 35.65
CA SER A 1067 3.02 21.27 34.62
C SER A 1067 4.36 20.53 34.71
N ALA A 1068 5.44 21.22 35.07
CA ALA A 1068 6.76 20.61 35.16
C ALA A 1068 6.88 19.71 36.39
N VAL A 1069 6.26 20.10 37.51
CA VAL A 1069 6.18 19.26 38.72
C VAL A 1069 5.29 18.05 38.46
N HIS A 1070 4.15 18.23 37.79
CA HIS A 1070 3.23 17.15 37.45
C HIS A 1070 3.82 16.16 36.46
N GLU A 1071 4.57 16.61 35.46
CA GLU A 1071 5.23 15.71 34.51
C GLU A 1071 6.28 14.82 35.21
N ARG A 1072 7.14 15.41 36.06
CA ARG A 1072 8.10 14.65 36.86
C ARG A 1072 7.42 13.72 37.86
N GLY A 1073 6.40 14.22 38.55
CA GLY A 1073 5.62 13.45 39.53
C GLY A 1073 4.84 12.30 38.89
N ALA A 1074 4.26 12.50 37.71
CA ALA A 1074 3.56 11.48 36.93
C ALA A 1074 4.53 10.40 36.43
N ALA A 1075 5.73 10.78 35.99
CA ALA A 1075 6.77 9.83 35.61
C ALA A 1075 7.18 8.96 36.81
N ILE A 1076 7.39 9.56 37.98
CA ILE A 1076 7.72 8.80 39.21
C ILE A 1076 6.54 7.92 39.63
N TYR A 1077 5.30 8.42 39.56
CA TYR A 1077 4.10 7.64 39.87
C TYR A 1077 3.97 6.42 38.95
N GLY A 1078 4.16 6.62 37.64
CA GLY A 1078 4.11 5.58 36.62
C GLY A 1078 5.20 4.52 36.78
N LEU A 1079 6.33 4.88 37.38
CA LEU A 1079 7.43 3.94 37.63
C LEU A 1079 7.33 3.24 38.99
N THR A 1080 6.90 3.93 40.03
CA THR A 1080 7.05 3.46 41.43
C THR A 1080 5.72 3.16 42.12
N CYS A 1081 4.65 3.90 41.83
CA CYS A 1081 3.39 3.82 42.60
C CYS A 1081 2.26 3.08 41.87
N ILE A 1082 2.26 3.10 40.53
CA ILE A 1082 1.14 2.64 39.69
C ILE A 1082 0.82 1.14 39.85
N ALA A 1083 1.82 0.33 40.19
CA ALA A 1083 1.67 -1.12 40.33
C ALA A 1083 0.72 -1.50 41.48
N CYS A 1084 0.70 -0.69 42.55
CA CYS A 1084 -0.17 -0.88 43.71
C CYS A 1084 -1.42 -0.01 43.64
N HIS A 1085 -1.27 1.25 43.22
CA HIS A 1085 -2.36 2.24 43.29
C HIS A 1085 -3.14 2.43 41.98
N GLY A 1086 -2.72 1.81 40.88
CA GLY A 1086 -3.41 1.85 39.58
C GLY A 1086 -3.27 3.18 38.84
N PRO A 1087 -3.57 3.23 37.53
CA PRO A 1087 -3.47 4.46 36.72
C PRO A 1087 -4.45 5.56 37.14
N ASP A 1088 -5.60 5.19 37.71
CA ASP A 1088 -6.64 6.10 38.18
C ASP A 1088 -6.58 6.34 39.70
N GLY A 1089 -5.51 5.87 40.37
CA GLY A 1089 -5.31 6.10 41.80
C GLY A 1089 -6.27 5.33 42.70
N LYS A 1090 -7.11 4.42 42.19
CA LYS A 1090 -8.13 3.71 43.01
C LYS A 1090 -7.60 2.50 43.78
N GLY A 1091 -6.34 2.14 43.58
CA GLY A 1091 -5.78 0.94 44.20
C GLY A 1091 -6.43 -0.35 43.70
N VAL A 1092 -6.21 -1.42 44.45
CA VAL A 1092 -6.79 -2.73 44.19
C VAL A 1092 -7.65 -3.07 45.39
N ALA A 1093 -8.96 -3.20 45.18
CA ALA A 1093 -9.92 -3.45 46.25
C ALA A 1093 -9.47 -4.62 47.14
N GLY A 1094 -9.42 -4.39 48.46
CA GLY A 1094 -8.99 -5.39 49.46
C GLY A 1094 -7.48 -5.68 49.51
N ALA A 1095 -6.66 -5.11 48.62
CA ALA A 1095 -5.22 -5.38 48.57
C ALA A 1095 -4.36 -4.10 48.70
N PHE A 1096 -4.69 -3.02 47.97
CA PHE A 1096 -3.97 -1.75 48.04
C PHE A 1096 -4.96 -0.60 48.09
N PRO A 1097 -4.83 0.34 49.05
CA PRO A 1097 -5.82 1.38 49.24
C PRO A 1097 -5.85 2.39 48.08
N PRO A 1098 -7.01 3.03 47.83
CA PRO A 1098 -7.09 4.16 46.91
C PRO A 1098 -6.28 5.35 47.43
N LEU A 1099 -5.60 6.02 46.50
CA LEU A 1099 -5.03 7.36 46.65
C LEU A 1099 -5.98 8.44 46.14
N ASP A 1100 -6.82 8.14 45.14
CA ASP A 1100 -7.88 9.05 44.69
C ASP A 1100 -8.97 9.17 45.78
N GLY A 1101 -9.20 10.38 46.29
CA GLY A 1101 -10.20 10.65 47.33
C GLY A 1101 -9.88 10.02 48.69
N SER A 1102 -8.62 9.66 48.96
CA SER A 1102 -8.19 8.99 50.19
C SER A 1102 -8.34 9.88 51.42
N ASP A 1103 -8.94 9.36 52.50
CA ASP A 1103 -9.04 10.03 53.81
C ASP A 1103 -7.69 10.16 54.54
N TRP A 1104 -6.62 9.55 54.01
CA TRP A 1104 -5.24 9.68 54.48
C TRP A 1104 -4.43 10.76 53.76
N LEU A 1105 -4.95 11.30 52.65
CA LEU A 1105 -4.38 12.47 51.97
C LEU A 1105 -5.11 13.72 52.46
N VAL A 1106 -4.59 14.32 53.53
CA VAL A 1106 -5.15 15.53 54.15
C VAL A 1106 -4.32 16.78 53.84
N GLU A 1107 -4.78 17.97 54.23
CA GLU A 1107 -4.12 19.25 53.89
C GLU A 1107 -2.65 19.31 54.37
N ASP A 1108 -2.33 18.76 55.54
CA ASP A 1108 -0.94 18.55 55.97
C ASP A 1108 -0.34 17.30 55.28
N PRO A 1109 0.70 17.44 54.43
CA PRO A 1109 1.33 16.29 53.76
C PRO A 1109 2.21 15.44 54.68
N SER A 1110 2.41 15.81 55.96
CA SER A 1110 3.39 15.17 56.84
C SER A 1110 3.18 13.67 57.03
N VAL A 1111 1.93 13.18 57.03
CA VAL A 1111 1.59 11.75 57.11
C VAL A 1111 2.01 11.02 55.82
N ALA A 1112 1.64 11.56 54.66
CA ALA A 1112 2.00 10.97 53.37
C ALA A 1112 3.52 10.94 53.14
N ILE A 1113 4.23 11.99 53.56
CA ILE A 1113 5.70 12.03 53.50
C ILE A 1113 6.30 10.93 54.39
N ARG A 1114 5.83 10.79 55.63
CA ARG A 1114 6.30 9.74 56.56
C ARG A 1114 6.08 8.34 56.01
N ILE A 1115 4.95 8.09 55.37
CA ILE A 1115 4.61 6.81 54.73
C ILE A 1115 5.56 6.53 53.57
N ILE A 1116 5.80 7.49 52.68
CA ILE A 1116 6.73 7.29 51.55
C ILE A 1116 8.16 7.05 52.03
N VAL A 1117 8.62 7.81 53.03
CA VAL A 1117 10.01 7.76 53.50
C VAL A 1117 10.31 6.49 54.33
N HIS A 1118 9.39 6.07 55.21
CA HIS A 1118 9.65 4.99 56.17
C HIS A 1118 8.73 3.77 56.01
N GLY A 1119 7.72 3.82 55.13
CA GLY A 1119 6.76 2.74 54.89
C GLY A 1119 5.58 2.75 55.87
N LEU A 1120 4.59 1.89 55.62
CA LEU A 1120 3.38 1.69 56.42
C LEU A 1120 3.05 0.20 56.55
N GLN A 1121 2.71 -0.27 57.75
CA GLN A 1121 2.37 -1.65 58.06
C GLN A 1121 1.17 -1.77 59.00
N GLY A 1122 0.46 -2.90 58.91
CA GLY A 1122 -0.68 -3.28 59.76
C GLY A 1122 -2.02 -3.18 59.03
N PRO A 1123 -3.13 -3.60 59.64
CA PRO A 1123 -4.45 -3.25 59.10
C PRO A 1123 -4.58 -1.72 59.14
N VAL A 1124 -4.73 -1.10 57.99
CA VAL A 1124 -5.07 0.31 57.81
C VAL A 1124 -6.47 0.40 57.25
N LYS A 1125 -7.29 1.34 57.75
CA LYS A 1125 -8.61 1.60 57.21
C LYS A 1125 -8.57 2.86 56.36
N VAL A 1126 -8.83 2.72 55.06
CA VAL A 1126 -8.92 3.83 54.10
C VAL A 1126 -10.34 3.85 53.56
N SER A 1127 -11.05 4.97 53.75
CA SER A 1127 -12.45 5.15 53.36
C SER A 1127 -13.37 4.02 53.85
N GLY A 1128 -13.13 3.54 55.08
CA GLY A 1128 -13.92 2.48 55.72
C GLY A 1128 -13.55 1.05 55.34
N GLN A 1129 -12.64 0.83 54.38
CA GLN A 1129 -12.16 -0.50 53.97
C GLN A 1129 -10.80 -0.81 54.61
N GLU A 1130 -10.63 -2.04 55.10
CA GLU A 1130 -9.41 -2.51 55.75
C GLU A 1130 -8.40 -3.10 54.75
N PHE A 1131 -7.12 -2.73 54.88
CA PHE A 1131 -6.00 -3.18 54.06
C PHE A 1131 -4.85 -3.63 54.96
N THR A 1132 -4.29 -4.81 54.74
CA THR A 1132 -3.27 -5.41 55.62
C THR A 1132 -1.88 -5.52 54.98
N ASN A 1133 -1.75 -5.18 53.69
CA ASN A 1133 -0.49 -5.24 52.98
C ASN A 1133 0.48 -4.15 53.43
N VAL A 1134 1.77 -4.51 53.53
CA VAL A 1134 2.83 -3.58 53.90
C VAL A 1134 3.21 -2.72 52.69
N MET A 1135 3.23 -1.40 52.89
CA MET A 1135 3.85 -0.46 51.96
C MET A 1135 5.31 -0.26 52.39
N PRO A 1136 6.30 -0.79 51.67
CA PRO A 1136 7.70 -0.60 52.02
C PRO A 1136 8.13 0.87 51.84
N PRO A 1137 9.15 1.34 52.58
CA PRO A 1137 9.73 2.66 52.35
C PRO A 1137 10.31 2.78 50.94
N LEU A 1138 10.10 3.92 50.29
CA LEU A 1138 10.67 4.24 48.98
C LEU A 1138 12.01 4.96 49.17
N ILE A 1139 13.03 4.20 49.56
CA ILE A 1139 14.35 4.72 49.94
C ILE A 1139 15.13 5.36 48.78
N ASP A 1140 14.84 4.97 47.53
CA ASP A 1140 15.55 5.46 46.34
C ASP A 1140 15.04 6.83 45.82
N LEU A 1141 14.00 7.38 46.45
CA LEU A 1141 13.47 8.70 46.10
C LEU A 1141 14.13 9.78 46.97
N ASP A 1142 14.89 10.68 46.34
CA ASP A 1142 15.38 11.90 46.98
C ASP A 1142 14.23 12.87 47.34
N ASP A 1143 14.56 13.92 48.10
CA ASP A 1143 13.56 14.88 48.60
C ASP A 1143 12.74 15.53 47.48
N GLN A 1144 13.36 15.79 46.32
CA GLN A 1144 12.68 16.38 45.18
C GLN A 1144 11.69 15.39 44.57
N LYS A 1145 12.10 14.14 44.35
CA LYS A 1145 11.24 13.08 43.80
C LYS A 1145 10.05 12.77 44.68
N VAL A 1146 10.26 12.70 46.00
CA VAL A 1146 9.15 12.51 46.96
C VAL A 1146 8.19 13.69 46.91
N SER A 1147 8.69 14.92 46.81
CA SER A 1147 7.85 16.12 46.71
C SER A 1147 7.07 16.18 45.39
N ASP A 1148 7.68 15.81 44.26
CA ASP A 1148 7.05 15.80 42.94
C ASP A 1148 5.94 14.74 42.86
N VAL A 1149 6.20 13.50 43.30
CA VAL A 1149 5.20 12.42 43.24
C VAL A 1149 4.04 12.65 44.21
N LEU A 1150 4.31 13.17 45.43
CA LEU A 1150 3.24 13.52 46.36
C LEU A 1150 2.43 14.73 45.89
N THR A 1151 3.06 15.72 45.25
CA THR A 1151 2.34 16.84 44.63
C THR A 1151 1.42 16.34 43.51
N TYR A 1152 1.92 15.47 42.64
CA TYR A 1152 1.12 14.86 41.58
C TYR A 1152 -0.08 14.09 42.17
N VAL A 1153 0.14 13.19 43.13
CA VAL A 1153 -0.93 12.40 43.78
C VAL A 1153 -1.98 13.30 44.45
N ARG A 1154 -1.53 14.37 45.14
CA ARG A 1154 -2.40 15.31 45.87
C ARG A 1154 -3.19 16.26 44.97
N GLN A 1155 -2.80 16.39 43.70
CA GLN A 1155 -3.44 17.28 42.72
C GLN A 1155 -3.98 16.55 41.49
N SER A 1156 -3.93 15.21 41.48
CA SER A 1156 -4.47 14.36 40.43
C SER A 1156 -5.86 13.82 40.78
N TRP A 1157 -6.59 13.34 39.78
CA TRP A 1157 -7.92 12.72 39.96
C TRP A 1157 -8.91 13.64 40.69
N SER A 1158 -9.63 13.16 41.71
CA SER A 1158 -10.50 13.97 42.55
C SER A 1158 -9.76 14.79 43.63
N ASN A 1159 -8.45 14.56 43.83
CA ASN A 1159 -7.66 15.27 44.83
C ASN A 1159 -7.37 16.72 44.41
N ASP A 1160 -7.53 17.65 45.34
CA ASP A 1160 -7.28 19.09 45.15
C ASP A 1160 -6.63 19.68 46.41
N LEU A 1161 -5.40 19.25 46.69
CA LEU A 1161 -4.64 19.65 47.87
C LEU A 1161 -3.38 20.45 47.49
N PRO A 1162 -2.80 21.23 48.43
CA PRO A 1162 -1.56 21.98 48.19
C PRO A 1162 -0.38 21.06 47.81
N ALA A 1163 0.52 21.61 46.99
CA ALA A 1163 1.76 20.95 46.59
C ALA A 1163 2.67 20.66 47.81
N VAL A 1164 3.49 19.63 47.68
CA VAL A 1164 4.53 19.28 48.66
C VAL A 1164 5.86 19.85 48.18
N THR A 1165 6.60 20.47 49.08
CA THR A 1165 7.92 21.04 48.78
C THR A 1165 9.04 20.09 49.22
N PRO A 1166 10.21 20.11 48.55
CA PRO A 1166 11.38 19.33 48.99
C PRO A 1166 11.81 19.65 50.44
N ALA A 1167 11.65 20.90 50.88
CA ALA A 1167 11.95 21.31 52.26
C ALA A 1167 11.10 20.57 53.29
N GLN A 1168 9.80 20.39 53.03
CA GLN A 1168 8.91 19.61 53.90
C GLN A 1168 9.32 18.13 53.99
N VAL A 1169 9.80 17.56 52.88
CA VAL A 1169 10.33 16.18 52.87
C VAL A 1169 11.59 16.08 53.71
N LYS A 1170 12.52 17.03 53.51
CA LYS A 1170 13.79 17.10 54.24
C LYS A 1170 13.61 17.24 55.75
N ASP A 1171 12.65 18.07 56.18
CA ASP A 1171 12.34 18.26 57.60
C ASP A 1171 11.84 16.97 58.24
N ILE A 1172 10.96 16.22 57.55
CA ILE A 1172 10.45 14.93 58.02
C ILE A 1172 11.57 13.87 58.05
N ARG A 1173 12.39 13.76 57.00
CA ARG A 1173 13.54 12.85 56.98
C ARG A 1173 14.51 13.14 58.12
N THR A 1174 14.78 14.42 58.40
CA THR A 1174 15.68 14.82 59.50
C THR A 1174 15.08 14.46 60.85
N LYS A 1175 13.79 14.74 61.05
CA LYS A 1175 13.07 14.50 62.31
C LYS A 1175 12.98 13.01 62.67
N PHE A 1176 12.90 12.13 61.66
CA PHE A 1176 12.75 10.68 61.86
C PHE A 1176 13.91 9.86 61.30
N LYS A 1177 15.10 10.46 61.15
CA LYS A 1177 16.29 9.84 60.54
C LYS A 1177 16.68 8.47 61.15
N ASP A 1178 16.42 8.28 62.44
CA ASP A 1178 16.82 7.09 63.19
C ASP A 1178 15.74 5.98 63.15
N ARG A 1179 14.60 6.22 62.48
CA ARG A 1179 13.52 5.24 62.37
C ARG A 1179 13.81 4.23 61.25
N THR A 1180 13.81 2.95 61.62
CA THR A 1180 14.11 1.82 60.72
C THR A 1180 12.92 0.88 60.46
N THR A 1181 11.77 1.11 61.12
CA THR A 1181 10.56 0.29 60.97
C THR A 1181 9.42 1.08 60.30
N PRO A 1182 8.56 0.42 59.49
CA PRO A 1182 7.37 1.05 58.94
C PRO A 1182 6.44 1.63 60.00
N TRP A 1183 5.70 2.67 59.65
CA TRP A 1183 4.67 3.25 60.52
C TRP A 1183 3.48 2.31 60.68
N THR A 1184 2.76 2.38 61.79
CA THR A 1184 1.42 1.80 61.96
C THR A 1184 0.35 2.90 61.94
N ALA A 1185 -0.90 2.56 61.62
CA ALA A 1185 -2.01 3.53 61.64
C ALA A 1185 -2.07 4.34 62.94
N LYS A 1186 -1.98 3.62 64.07
CA LYS A 1186 -1.98 4.21 65.42
C LYS A 1186 -0.87 5.23 65.65
N GLU A 1187 0.34 5.00 65.11
CA GLU A 1187 1.46 5.93 65.24
C GLU A 1187 1.30 7.19 64.36
N LEU A 1188 0.51 7.09 63.28
CA LEU A 1188 0.19 8.20 62.39
C LEU A 1188 -1.10 8.94 62.80
N GLY A 1189 -1.77 8.49 63.86
CA GLY A 1189 -3.00 9.11 64.38
C GLY A 1189 -4.28 8.65 63.68
N HIS A 1190 -4.26 7.47 63.05
CA HIS A 1190 -5.37 6.85 62.33
C HIS A 1190 -5.84 5.54 62.97
#